data_AF-A0A9X1GJ91-F1
#
_entry.id   AF-A0A9X1GJ91-F1
#
_cell.length_a   1.000
_cell.length_b   1.000
_cell.length_c   1.000
_cell.angle_alpha   90.00
_cell.angle_beta   90.00
_cell.angle_gamma   90.00
#
_symmetry.space_group_name_H-M   'P 1'
#
loop_
_entity.id
_entity.type
_entity.pdbx_description
1 polymer ?
#
loop_
_entity_poly.entity_id
_entity_poly.type
_entity_poly.pdbx_seq_one_letter_code
_entity_poly.pdbx_strand_id
1 'polypeptide(L)'
;MFNPGLIIKNRYRVIKQIGQGGFGKTFEIDDRGKIKVLKVLDLKNFSNSSQRQTALSLFMREASVLMQLNHPGIPKVDNDGYFIWTHSTDEQYYCLVMEKIHGENLKDWMHKRNMQPINQDLAVDWLNQLLIILNYLHQNQYFHRDIKPANIIIKPDGKLVLIDFGAVREITYTLLHKLAASHDITILISPEGYTPQEQINGKALPQSDLFALGRTMVFLLTGLIPAQLPQEEVNDELIWRNKAPQISSEFADLIDNLIAVYPQDRPSNIEEIKKTLSNLIVLEKRQENYFLNKIKHSKLNNIYNIRLLYTMASQVLITSIVIGIRSLGWLHFWELKAFDQFLSLRPLENKDDRILLVTAGESEISKYKYPLPDEILLKVLQTLESYQPEVIGLNIYRDFPIKNDAKLLLPQWQNNQKLITTCFVSGKNSPEAPGISPPFGVPEARISFNDGIEDADGIYRRNLLFLPLVSSSKCSTRQSLSFVLAERYLQAQGIYAQTTADGYLQLGNAIFKPLKLTPGMYLKSQLGGEQILLNFRQTKNIADTVSISELLEGKVKSNLVKGRIVLIGMTDQNAPKFKVPDINKVFSDGEISALTMQAHMTSQILSTVIDHRILLSVWTQWSEIAWIHGWSILGSLLAWHFRSWLELYIGICSLISILYILCYIIFSQGFLIPLLPSALGLISTSLAGLLLKNSTNKAVNFSSLVIGK
;
A
#
# COMPACT_ATOMS: atom_id res chain seq x y z
N MET A 1 -0.66 -56.80 64.24
CA MET A 1 -1.52 -56.28 65.32
C MET A 1 -2.61 -55.38 64.78
N PHE A 2 -2.28 -54.33 64.02
CA PHE A 2 -3.27 -53.52 63.28
C PHE A 2 -3.65 -54.16 61.94
N ASN A 3 -4.30 -55.32 61.99
CA ASN A 3 -4.72 -56.03 60.78
C ASN A 3 -6.04 -55.44 60.23
N PRO A 4 -6.31 -55.56 58.91
CA PRO A 4 -7.60 -55.19 58.34
C PRO A 4 -8.77 -55.80 59.11
N GLY A 5 -9.79 -54.99 59.42
CA GLY A 5 -10.97 -55.37 60.19
C GLY A 5 -10.91 -55.10 61.69
N LEU A 6 -9.73 -54.82 62.27
CA LEU A 6 -9.61 -54.42 63.68
C LEU A 6 -10.42 -53.14 63.95
N ILE A 7 -11.21 -53.12 65.03
CA ILE A 7 -11.96 -51.94 65.46
C ILE A 7 -11.29 -51.32 66.69
N ILE A 8 -10.85 -50.08 66.56
CA ILE A 8 -10.20 -49.30 67.61
C ILE A 8 -11.23 -48.34 68.22
N LYS A 9 -11.24 -48.23 69.56
CA LYS A 9 -12.16 -47.34 70.32
C LYS A 9 -13.64 -47.56 69.95
N ASN A 10 -14.04 -48.79 69.59
CA ASN A 10 -15.38 -49.14 69.08
C ASN A 10 -15.89 -48.24 67.93
N ARG A 11 -14.98 -47.60 67.17
CA ARG A 11 -15.31 -46.57 66.17
C ARG A 11 -14.52 -46.72 64.88
N TYR A 12 -13.19 -46.83 64.98
CA TYR A 12 -12.31 -46.76 63.83
C TYR A 12 -11.97 -48.17 63.34
N ARG A 13 -12.47 -48.54 62.16
CA ARG A 13 -12.16 -49.83 61.56
C ARG A 13 -10.91 -49.71 60.68
N VAL A 14 -9.87 -50.49 60.97
CA VAL A 14 -8.64 -50.55 60.15
C VAL A 14 -8.95 -51.18 58.80
N ILE A 15 -8.60 -50.48 57.71
CA ILE A 15 -8.77 -50.97 56.35
C ILE A 15 -7.44 -51.57 55.85
N LYS A 16 -6.38 -50.75 55.82
CA LYS A 16 -5.06 -51.17 55.35
C LYS A 16 -3.97 -50.26 55.89
N GLN A 17 -2.75 -50.76 55.99
CA GLN A 17 -1.58 -49.92 56.23
C GLN A 17 -1.23 -49.16 54.93
N ILE A 18 -1.03 -47.85 55.04
CA ILE A 18 -0.71 -46.96 53.89
C ILE A 18 0.68 -46.32 54.00
N GLY A 19 1.36 -46.47 55.14
CA GLY A 19 2.72 -45.99 55.30
C GLY A 19 3.35 -46.43 56.61
N GLN A 20 4.67 -46.28 56.69
CA GLN A 20 5.46 -46.44 57.90
C GLN A 20 6.49 -45.29 57.91
N GLY A 21 6.35 -44.38 58.87
CA GLY A 21 7.25 -43.25 59.06
C GLY A 21 8.26 -43.50 60.19
N GLY A 22 9.12 -42.52 60.46
CA GLY A 22 10.23 -42.64 61.41
C GLY A 22 9.83 -42.96 62.86
N PHE A 23 8.61 -42.64 63.27
CA PHE A 23 8.12 -42.87 64.64
C PHE A 23 6.80 -43.65 64.73
N GLY A 24 6.19 -44.07 63.62
CA GLY A 24 4.88 -44.71 63.67
C GLY A 24 4.38 -45.30 62.36
N LYS A 25 3.33 -46.11 62.45
CA LYS A 25 2.65 -46.72 61.29
C LYS A 25 1.39 -45.93 60.96
N THR A 26 1.10 -45.77 59.68
CA THR A 26 -0.06 -45.02 59.19
C THR A 26 -1.02 -45.96 58.50
N PHE A 27 -2.29 -45.88 58.87
CA PHE A 27 -3.37 -46.73 58.39
C PHE A 27 -4.49 -45.90 57.77
N GLU A 28 -5.12 -46.45 56.75
CA GLU A 28 -6.43 -46.00 56.30
C GLU A 28 -7.50 -46.67 57.17
N ILE A 29 -8.44 -45.88 57.66
CA ILE A 29 -9.51 -46.33 58.57
C ILE A 29 -10.88 -45.87 58.06
N ASP A 30 -11.92 -46.64 58.37
CA ASP A 30 -13.32 -46.21 58.25
C ASP A 30 -13.81 -45.68 59.60
N ASP A 31 -14.28 -44.44 59.60
CA ASP A 31 -14.98 -43.80 60.72
C ASP A 31 -16.45 -43.61 60.33
N ARG A 32 -17.26 -44.64 60.57
CA ARG A 32 -18.71 -44.65 60.31
C ARG A 32 -19.07 -44.24 58.86
N GLY A 33 -18.39 -44.83 57.88
CA GLY A 33 -18.61 -44.57 56.46
C GLY A 33 -17.74 -43.44 55.88
N LYS A 34 -16.93 -42.74 56.69
CA LYS A 34 -15.97 -41.73 56.23
C LYS A 34 -14.55 -42.26 56.35
N ILE A 35 -13.83 -42.30 55.23
CA ILE A 35 -12.42 -42.70 55.20
C ILE A 35 -11.54 -41.61 55.84
N LYS A 36 -10.68 -42.04 56.76
CA LYS A 36 -9.72 -41.20 57.48
C LYS A 36 -8.35 -41.86 57.54
N VAL A 37 -7.35 -41.11 58.01
CA VAL A 37 -6.00 -41.60 58.26
C VAL A 37 -5.77 -41.72 59.76
N LEU A 38 -5.23 -42.86 60.20
CA LEU A 38 -4.82 -43.11 61.58
C LEU A 38 -3.29 -43.29 61.62
N LYS A 39 -2.58 -42.39 62.31
CA LYS A 39 -1.18 -42.57 62.68
C LYS A 39 -1.12 -43.24 64.04
N VAL A 40 -0.29 -44.27 64.20
CA VAL A 40 -0.11 -45.03 65.44
C VAL A 40 1.36 -45.07 65.82
N LEU A 41 1.67 -44.62 67.03
CA LEU A 41 2.97 -44.80 67.68
C LEU A 41 2.88 -45.98 68.67
N ASP A 42 3.81 -46.92 68.51
CA ASP A 42 4.03 -48.05 69.40
C ASP A 42 5.41 -47.92 70.04
N LEU A 43 5.43 -47.70 71.35
CA LEU A 43 6.66 -47.45 72.12
C LEU A 43 7.56 -48.69 72.24
N LYS A 44 7.06 -49.91 72.00
CA LYS A 44 7.89 -51.13 72.04
C LYS A 44 8.92 -51.20 70.93
N ASN A 45 8.73 -50.43 69.85
CA ASN A 45 9.68 -50.40 68.73
C ASN A 45 10.99 -49.64 69.06
N PHE A 46 11.11 -49.07 70.27
CA PHE A 46 12.29 -48.29 70.68
C PHE A 46 13.01 -48.98 71.85
N SER A 47 14.32 -49.20 71.67
CA SER A 47 15.13 -50.04 72.57
C SER A 47 15.50 -49.36 73.90
N ASN A 48 15.53 -48.03 73.97
CA ASN A 48 15.89 -47.29 75.18
C ASN A 48 14.82 -46.27 75.63
N SER A 49 14.86 -45.86 76.90
CA SER A 49 13.87 -44.95 77.50
C SER A 49 13.90 -43.54 76.90
N SER A 50 15.09 -43.05 76.53
CA SER A 50 15.28 -41.73 75.91
C SER A 50 14.61 -41.64 74.53
N GLN A 51 14.78 -42.67 73.69
CA GLN A 51 14.14 -42.80 72.39
C GLN A 51 12.62 -42.87 72.53
N ARG A 52 12.10 -43.66 73.49
CA ARG A 52 10.65 -43.72 73.77
C ARG A 52 10.08 -42.36 74.16
N GLN A 53 10.75 -41.64 75.06
CA GLN A 53 10.29 -40.34 75.52
C GLN A 53 10.35 -39.28 74.40
N THR A 54 11.38 -39.33 73.56
CA THR A 54 11.53 -38.47 72.38
C THR A 54 10.43 -38.74 71.36
N ALA A 55 10.24 -40.00 70.95
CA ALA A 55 9.21 -40.40 69.98
C ALA A 55 7.80 -40.04 70.47
N LEU A 56 7.51 -40.27 71.75
CA LEU A 56 6.26 -39.85 72.36
C LEU A 56 6.08 -38.33 72.32
N SER A 57 7.11 -37.57 72.69
CA SER A 57 7.05 -36.11 72.68
C SER A 57 6.78 -35.54 71.28
N LEU A 58 7.43 -36.08 70.24
CA LEU A 58 7.24 -35.66 68.85
C LEU A 58 5.84 -36.00 68.34
N PHE A 59 5.33 -37.19 68.66
CA PHE A 59 3.99 -37.62 68.25
C PHE A 59 2.89 -36.80 68.94
N MET A 60 3.01 -36.59 70.25
CA MET A 60 2.10 -35.71 71.01
C MET A 60 2.13 -34.28 70.47
N ARG A 61 3.31 -33.82 70.08
CA ARG A 61 3.49 -32.49 69.51
C ARG A 61 2.80 -32.35 68.17
N GLU A 62 3.02 -33.28 67.26
CA GLU A 62 2.34 -33.33 65.96
C GLU A 62 0.82 -33.29 66.13
N ALA A 63 0.28 -34.12 67.02
CA ALA A 63 -1.14 -34.13 67.34
C ALA A 63 -1.63 -32.78 67.88
N SER A 64 -0.94 -32.22 68.87
CA SER A 64 -1.29 -30.93 69.47
C SER A 64 -1.28 -29.80 68.45
N VAL A 65 -0.32 -29.78 67.54
CA VAL A 65 -0.22 -28.74 66.52
C VAL A 65 -1.33 -28.89 65.49
N LEU A 66 -1.52 -30.08 64.94
CA LEU A 66 -2.58 -30.32 63.94
C LEU A 66 -3.99 -30.06 64.47
N MET A 67 -4.24 -30.30 65.77
CA MET A 67 -5.53 -29.98 66.41
C MET A 67 -5.80 -28.46 66.51
N GLN A 68 -4.76 -27.62 66.47
CA GLN A 68 -4.89 -26.16 66.55
C GLN A 68 -4.95 -25.48 65.19
N LEU A 69 -4.49 -26.16 64.12
CA LEU A 69 -4.40 -25.59 62.79
C LEU A 69 -5.73 -25.76 62.02
N ASN A 70 -6.16 -24.69 61.35
CA ASN A 70 -7.34 -24.69 60.49
C ASN A 70 -7.03 -23.98 59.17
N HIS A 71 -6.55 -24.74 58.19
CA HIS A 71 -6.20 -24.23 56.86
C HIS A 71 -6.55 -25.27 55.78
N PRO A 72 -7.11 -24.89 54.62
CA PRO A 72 -7.52 -25.85 53.57
C PRO A 72 -6.37 -26.65 52.93
N GLY A 73 -5.12 -26.19 53.12
CA GLY A 73 -3.90 -26.87 52.71
C GLY A 73 -3.23 -27.70 53.81
N ILE A 74 -3.92 -27.99 54.92
CA ILE A 74 -3.44 -28.80 56.06
C ILE A 74 -4.53 -29.80 56.45
N PRO A 75 -4.22 -31.08 56.74
CA PRO A 75 -5.23 -32.05 57.17
C PRO A 75 -5.92 -31.66 58.48
N LYS A 76 -7.24 -31.78 58.52
CA LYS A 76 -8.01 -31.51 59.74
C LYS A 76 -7.94 -32.68 60.72
N VAL A 77 -7.84 -32.37 62.01
CA VAL A 77 -7.96 -33.32 63.11
C VAL A 77 -9.20 -32.95 63.94
N ASP A 78 -10.05 -33.93 64.22
CA ASP A 78 -11.22 -33.71 65.09
C ASP A 78 -10.80 -33.51 66.55
N ASN A 79 -11.61 -32.83 67.36
CA ASN A 79 -11.30 -32.58 68.77
C ASN A 79 -11.00 -33.85 69.59
N ASP A 80 -11.56 -35.00 69.22
CA ASP A 80 -11.33 -36.30 69.86
C ASP A 80 -10.39 -37.24 69.07
N GLY A 81 -9.69 -36.68 68.06
CA GLY A 81 -8.85 -37.40 67.11
C GLY A 81 -7.55 -37.93 67.69
N TYR A 82 -7.05 -37.35 68.78
CA TYR A 82 -5.90 -37.88 69.53
C TYR A 82 -6.38 -38.67 70.75
N PHE A 83 -5.89 -39.92 70.91
CA PHE A 83 -6.22 -40.77 72.05
C PHE A 83 -5.16 -41.85 72.29
N ILE A 84 -5.15 -42.39 73.50
CA ILE A 84 -4.37 -43.58 73.86
C ILE A 84 -5.32 -44.78 73.84
N TRP A 85 -4.92 -45.84 73.14
CA TRP A 85 -5.69 -47.07 73.06
C TRP A 85 -4.90 -48.22 73.67
N THR A 86 -5.52 -48.92 74.63
CA THR A 86 -4.94 -50.11 75.25
C THR A 86 -5.59 -51.35 74.68
N HIS A 87 -4.79 -52.27 74.15
CA HIS A 87 -5.26 -53.61 73.74
C HIS A 87 -5.11 -54.60 74.91
N SER A 88 -5.74 -55.77 74.81
CA SER A 88 -5.88 -56.82 75.86
C SER A 88 -4.60 -57.30 76.58
N THR A 89 -3.42 -56.80 76.22
CA THR A 89 -2.11 -57.10 76.81
C THR A 89 -1.52 -55.96 77.65
N ASP A 90 -2.33 -54.99 78.11
CA ASP A 90 -1.91 -53.75 78.81
C ASP A 90 -0.95 -52.84 78.01
N GLU A 91 -0.93 -53.02 76.68
CA GLU A 91 -0.09 -52.26 75.77
C GLU A 91 -0.76 -50.97 75.30
N GLN A 92 -0.10 -49.83 75.52
CA GLN A 92 -0.58 -48.51 75.12
C GLN A 92 -0.09 -48.11 73.72
N TYR A 93 -1.04 -47.78 72.86
CA TYR A 93 -0.81 -47.20 71.54
C TYR A 93 -1.29 -45.75 71.50
N TYR A 94 -0.45 -44.87 70.98
CA TYR A 94 -0.80 -43.47 70.80
C TYR A 94 -1.32 -43.27 69.38
N CYS A 95 -2.55 -42.77 69.28
CA CYS A 95 -3.32 -42.73 68.04
C CYS A 95 -3.67 -41.29 67.69
N LEU A 96 -3.48 -40.93 66.41
CA LEU A 96 -3.89 -39.66 65.83
C LEU A 96 -4.71 -39.90 64.58
N VAL A 97 -6.00 -39.55 64.62
CA VAL A 97 -6.94 -39.64 63.52
C VAL A 97 -7.08 -38.30 62.84
N MET A 98 -6.83 -38.26 61.53
CA MET A 98 -6.87 -37.06 60.71
C MET A 98 -7.62 -37.29 59.39
N GLU A 99 -7.97 -36.20 58.72
CA GLU A 99 -8.56 -36.21 57.39
C GLU A 99 -7.73 -37.02 56.37
N LYS A 100 -8.39 -37.88 55.58
CA LYS A 100 -7.78 -38.48 54.41
C LYS A 100 -7.82 -37.50 53.25
N ILE A 101 -6.64 -37.05 52.82
CA ILE A 101 -6.51 -36.26 51.59
C ILE A 101 -6.57 -37.19 50.39
N HIS A 102 -7.56 -36.98 49.53
CA HIS A 102 -7.69 -37.69 48.26
C HIS A 102 -6.81 -37.02 47.21
N GLY A 103 -5.77 -37.72 46.76
CA GLY A 103 -4.78 -37.19 45.84
C GLY A 103 -3.50 -38.02 45.86
N GLU A 104 -2.49 -37.53 45.18
CA GLU A 104 -1.18 -38.17 45.09
C GLU A 104 -0.12 -37.24 45.67
N ASN A 105 0.91 -37.78 46.32
CA ASN A 105 2.03 -36.92 46.70
C ASN A 105 2.82 -36.51 45.45
N LEU A 106 3.48 -35.35 45.50
CA LEU A 106 4.19 -34.79 44.34
C LEU A 106 5.37 -35.67 43.87
N LYS A 107 5.94 -36.51 44.74
CA LYS A 107 6.97 -37.48 44.35
C LYS A 107 6.39 -38.55 43.42
N ASP A 108 5.31 -39.20 43.83
CA ASP A 108 4.63 -40.22 43.04
C ASP A 108 3.99 -39.64 41.78
N TRP A 109 3.46 -38.42 41.87
CA TRP A 109 2.91 -37.69 40.73
C TRP A 109 3.97 -37.41 39.65
N MET A 110 5.18 -37.00 40.04
CA MET A 110 6.32 -36.85 39.12
C MET A 110 6.74 -38.21 38.52
N HIS A 111 6.80 -39.27 39.31
CA HIS A 111 7.12 -40.62 38.82
C HIS A 111 6.13 -41.10 37.76
N LYS A 112 4.82 -40.89 37.96
CA LYS A 112 3.80 -41.23 36.95
C LYS A 112 3.92 -40.44 35.66
N ARG A 113 4.48 -39.24 35.74
CA ARG A 113 4.82 -38.40 34.58
C ARG A 113 6.21 -38.70 34.03
N ASN A 114 6.83 -39.84 34.36
CA ASN A 114 8.18 -40.21 33.94
C ASN A 114 9.22 -39.10 34.25
N MET A 115 9.10 -38.47 35.41
CA MET A 115 9.96 -37.38 35.86
C MET A 115 9.99 -36.15 34.94
N GLN A 116 8.97 -35.98 34.08
CA GLN A 116 8.90 -34.83 33.18
C GLN A 116 8.77 -33.52 33.99
N PRO A 117 9.65 -32.53 33.76
CA PRO A 117 9.58 -31.23 34.42
C PRO A 117 8.21 -30.57 34.30
N ILE A 118 7.86 -29.77 35.30
CA ILE A 118 6.71 -28.86 35.19
C ILE A 118 7.10 -27.57 34.44
N ASN A 119 6.11 -26.94 33.82
CA ASN A 119 6.28 -25.61 33.22
C ASN A 119 6.26 -24.52 34.31
N GLN A 120 6.67 -23.31 33.92
CA GLN A 120 6.75 -22.17 34.84
C GLN A 120 5.40 -21.81 35.46
N ASP A 121 4.32 -21.75 34.68
CA ASP A 121 3.01 -21.33 35.18
C ASP A 121 2.52 -22.22 36.33
N LEU A 122 2.65 -23.54 36.17
CA LEU A 122 2.29 -24.50 37.21
C LEU A 122 3.22 -24.38 38.42
N ALA A 123 4.52 -24.15 38.18
CA ALA A 123 5.49 -23.95 39.24
C ALA A 123 5.20 -22.70 40.07
N VAL A 124 4.83 -21.59 39.42
CA VAL A 124 4.45 -20.33 40.08
C VAL A 124 3.17 -20.51 40.90
N ASP A 125 2.14 -21.18 40.36
CA ASP A 125 0.91 -21.45 41.10
C ASP A 125 1.18 -22.33 42.33
N TRP A 126 1.91 -23.43 42.17
CA TRP A 126 2.22 -24.35 43.26
C TRP A 126 3.11 -23.73 44.33
N LEU A 127 4.13 -22.95 43.93
CA LEU A 127 4.95 -22.18 44.85
C LEU A 127 4.07 -21.22 45.66
N ASN A 128 3.16 -20.49 45.01
CA ASN A 128 2.26 -19.57 45.71
C ASN A 128 1.32 -20.29 46.68
N GLN A 129 0.74 -21.44 46.29
CA GLN A 129 -0.10 -22.24 47.19
C GLN A 129 0.66 -22.70 48.44
N LEU A 130 1.90 -23.17 48.28
CA LEU A 130 2.73 -23.62 49.39
C LEU A 130 3.18 -22.46 50.28
N LEU A 131 3.53 -21.30 49.70
CA LEU A 131 3.84 -20.09 50.46
C LEU A 131 2.66 -19.62 51.32
N ILE A 132 1.42 -19.75 50.83
CA ILE A 132 0.21 -19.45 51.64
C ILE A 132 0.13 -20.38 52.86
N ILE A 133 0.38 -21.68 52.68
CA ILE A 133 0.38 -22.66 53.77
C ILE A 133 1.50 -22.35 54.77
N LEU A 134 2.73 -22.10 54.30
CA LEU A 134 3.87 -21.79 55.18
C LEU A 134 3.66 -20.47 55.93
N ASN A 135 3.07 -19.46 55.28
CA ASN A 135 2.79 -18.20 55.94
C ASN A 135 1.81 -18.38 57.10
N TYR A 136 0.77 -19.19 56.89
CA TYR A 136 -0.16 -19.55 57.96
C TYR A 136 0.55 -20.26 59.12
N LEU A 137 1.46 -21.21 58.84
CA LEU A 137 2.24 -21.91 59.87
C LEU A 137 3.17 -20.97 60.64
N HIS A 138 3.94 -20.16 59.92
CA HIS A 138 4.92 -19.24 60.51
C HIS A 138 4.24 -18.16 61.37
N GLN A 139 3.07 -17.67 60.95
CA GLN A 139 2.24 -16.74 61.75
C GLN A 139 1.74 -17.37 63.05
N ASN A 140 1.48 -18.68 63.05
CA ASN A 140 1.15 -19.45 64.25
C ASN A 140 2.40 -19.95 65.01
N GLN A 141 3.59 -19.41 64.69
CA GLN A 141 4.87 -19.75 65.34
C GLN A 141 5.30 -21.22 65.20
N TYR A 142 4.88 -21.89 64.11
CA TYR A 142 5.25 -23.27 63.79
C TYR A 142 6.14 -23.34 62.55
N PHE A 143 7.16 -24.20 62.57
CA PHE A 143 7.96 -24.56 61.38
C PHE A 143 7.70 -26.01 60.98
N HIS A 144 7.59 -26.28 59.67
CA HIS A 144 7.29 -27.62 59.17
C HIS A 144 8.48 -28.57 59.26
N ARG A 145 9.67 -28.11 58.85
CA ARG A 145 10.98 -28.78 58.92
C ARG A 145 11.16 -30.02 58.04
N ASP A 146 10.10 -30.60 57.47
CA ASP A 146 10.23 -31.74 56.53
C ASP A 146 9.47 -31.49 55.22
N ILE A 147 9.70 -30.33 54.59
CA ILE A 147 9.07 -30.00 53.30
C ILE A 147 9.82 -30.73 52.18
N LYS A 148 9.12 -31.60 51.47
CA LYS A 148 9.62 -32.37 50.34
C LYS A 148 8.46 -32.87 49.48
N PRO A 149 8.69 -33.30 48.22
CA PRO A 149 7.63 -33.76 47.33
C PRO A 149 6.74 -34.89 47.91
N ALA A 150 7.31 -35.79 48.73
CA ALA A 150 6.56 -36.87 49.36
C ALA A 150 5.54 -36.40 50.43
N ASN A 151 5.75 -35.20 50.98
CA ASN A 151 4.91 -34.61 52.04
C ASN A 151 3.94 -33.55 51.50
N ILE A 152 3.77 -33.45 50.18
CA ILE A 152 2.84 -32.51 49.54
C ILE A 152 1.92 -33.31 48.64
N ILE A 153 0.61 -33.30 48.92
CA ILE A 153 -0.41 -33.99 48.12
C ILE A 153 -1.08 -33.00 47.16
N ILE A 154 -1.13 -33.36 45.88
CA ILE A 154 -1.96 -32.70 44.87
C ILE A 154 -3.34 -33.38 44.82
N LYS A 155 -4.39 -32.59 45.09
CA LYS A 155 -5.79 -33.02 44.95
C LYS A 155 -6.23 -33.00 43.47
N PRO A 156 -7.30 -33.74 43.10
CA PRO A 156 -7.85 -33.71 41.73
C PRO A 156 -8.28 -32.32 41.24
N ASP A 157 -8.60 -31.39 42.16
CA ASP A 157 -8.95 -29.99 41.87
C ASP A 157 -7.72 -29.09 41.64
N GLY A 158 -6.50 -29.64 41.69
CA GLY A 158 -5.27 -28.91 41.52
C GLY A 158 -4.75 -28.22 42.80
N LYS A 159 -5.39 -28.40 43.96
CA LYS A 159 -4.96 -27.79 45.23
C LYS A 159 -3.94 -28.64 45.99
N LEU A 160 -2.92 -27.98 46.53
CA LEU A 160 -1.88 -28.61 47.33
C LEU A 160 -2.25 -28.69 48.81
N VAL A 161 -1.88 -29.80 49.44
CA VAL A 161 -1.98 -30.02 50.89
C VAL A 161 -0.64 -30.48 51.42
N LEU A 162 -0.11 -29.76 52.40
CA LEU A 162 1.10 -30.13 53.12
C LEU A 162 0.71 -31.12 54.24
N ILE A 163 1.43 -32.24 54.33
CA ILE A 163 1.17 -33.33 55.27
C ILE A 163 2.42 -33.70 56.06
N ASP A 164 2.25 -34.56 57.07
CA ASP A 164 3.29 -35.10 57.96
C ASP A 164 3.99 -34.03 58.82
N PHE A 165 3.34 -33.69 59.94
CA PHE A 165 3.76 -32.64 60.86
C PHE A 165 4.67 -33.18 61.98
N GLY A 166 5.23 -34.38 61.82
CA GLY A 166 6.03 -35.07 62.84
C GLY A 166 7.32 -34.33 63.25
N ALA A 167 7.77 -33.39 62.41
CA ALA A 167 8.94 -32.56 62.67
C ALA A 167 8.59 -31.16 63.20
N VAL A 168 7.30 -30.84 63.35
CA VAL A 168 6.84 -29.49 63.64
C VAL A 168 7.10 -29.05 65.07
N ARG A 169 7.49 -27.79 65.24
CA ARG A 169 7.90 -27.25 66.54
C ARG A 169 7.57 -25.76 66.69
N GLU A 170 7.24 -25.36 67.93
CA GLU A 170 7.15 -23.96 68.35
C GLU A 170 8.53 -23.30 68.33
N ILE A 171 8.56 -21.97 68.26
CA ILE A 171 9.76 -21.16 68.40
C ILE A 171 10.32 -21.31 69.83
N THR A 172 11.15 -22.34 70.08
CA THR A 172 11.90 -22.48 71.34
C THR A 172 13.27 -23.16 71.12
N TYR A 173 14.34 -22.42 71.45
CA TYR A 173 15.75 -22.77 71.24
C TYR A 173 16.26 -23.99 72.04
N THR A 174 15.49 -24.53 72.99
CA THR A 174 16.10 -25.24 74.14
C THR A 174 16.13 -26.78 74.07
N LEU A 175 15.38 -27.46 73.19
CA LEU A 175 15.31 -28.95 73.20
C LEU A 175 16.37 -29.65 72.32
N LEU A 176 16.97 -28.98 71.33
CA LEU A 176 17.95 -29.63 70.43
C LEU A 176 19.33 -29.83 71.07
N HIS A 177 19.67 -29.01 72.07
CA HIS A 177 20.88 -29.19 72.86
C HIS A 177 20.88 -30.50 73.68
N LYS A 178 19.71 -31.12 73.89
CA LYS A 178 19.58 -32.45 74.53
C LYS A 178 19.54 -33.61 73.54
N LEU A 179 19.08 -33.39 72.30
CA LEU A 179 18.94 -34.43 71.28
C LEU A 179 20.20 -34.60 70.41
N ALA A 180 20.97 -33.55 70.18
CA ALA A 180 22.25 -33.63 69.47
C ALA A 180 23.33 -34.41 70.24
N ALA A 181 23.16 -34.57 71.57
CA ALA A 181 24.08 -35.35 72.41
C ALA A 181 23.82 -36.86 72.37
N SER A 182 22.66 -37.32 71.88
CA SER A 182 22.33 -38.74 71.72
C SER A 182 22.56 -39.17 70.27
N HIS A 183 23.74 -39.72 69.97
CA HIS A 183 24.21 -40.15 68.64
C HIS A 183 23.40 -41.28 67.96
N ASP A 184 22.31 -41.78 68.57
CA ASP A 184 21.56 -42.97 68.11
C ASP A 184 20.10 -42.66 67.70
N ILE A 185 19.80 -41.43 67.31
CA ILE A 185 18.51 -41.13 66.66
C ILE A 185 18.76 -40.41 65.33
N THR A 186 18.47 -41.11 64.23
CA THR A 186 18.51 -40.62 62.86
C THR A 186 17.40 -39.57 62.63
N ILE A 187 17.52 -38.38 63.24
CA ILE A 187 16.47 -37.37 63.23
C ILE A 187 16.70 -36.37 62.08
N LEU A 188 15.86 -36.49 61.04
CA LEU A 188 15.45 -35.44 60.09
C LEU A 188 16.46 -34.92 59.04
N ILE A 189 17.57 -35.63 58.81
CA ILE A 189 18.41 -35.36 57.62
C ILE A 189 17.80 -36.11 56.44
N SER A 190 17.30 -35.38 55.45
CA SER A 190 16.84 -35.99 54.21
C SER A 190 18.06 -36.35 53.34
N PRO A 191 18.34 -37.64 53.07
CA PRO A 191 19.44 -38.03 52.18
C PRO A 191 19.21 -37.55 50.73
N GLU A 192 18.00 -37.09 50.41
CA GLU A 192 17.63 -36.57 49.10
C GLU A 192 17.97 -35.06 48.92
N GLY A 193 18.49 -34.39 49.96
CA GLY A 193 19.05 -33.04 49.85
C GLY A 193 18.06 -31.88 50.07
N TYR A 194 16.94 -32.11 50.77
CA TYR A 194 15.95 -31.06 51.09
C TYR A 194 16.23 -30.34 52.43
N THR A 195 16.99 -30.95 53.33
CA THR A 195 17.25 -30.41 54.68
C THR A 195 18.41 -29.41 54.65
N PRO A 196 18.23 -28.16 55.10
CA PRO A 196 19.31 -27.17 55.14
C PRO A 196 20.26 -27.35 56.33
N GLN A 197 21.50 -26.86 56.20
CA GLN A 197 22.57 -27.10 57.17
C GLN A 197 22.27 -26.54 58.57
N GLU A 198 21.63 -25.38 58.68
CA GLU A 198 21.26 -24.82 59.98
C GLU A 198 20.25 -25.70 60.73
N GLN A 199 19.37 -26.42 60.00
CA GLN A 199 18.45 -27.38 60.59
C GLN A 199 19.18 -28.65 61.05
N ILE A 200 20.16 -29.13 60.28
CA ILE A 200 21.05 -30.24 60.67
C ILE A 200 21.79 -29.87 61.97
N ASN A 201 22.23 -28.62 62.09
CA ASN A 201 22.89 -28.07 63.27
C ASN A 201 21.91 -27.72 64.42
N GLY A 202 20.62 -28.03 64.27
CA GLY A 202 19.60 -27.84 65.30
C GLY A 202 19.11 -26.39 65.49
N LYS A 203 19.38 -25.50 64.53
CA LYS A 203 19.01 -24.07 64.52
C LYS A 203 18.00 -23.76 63.42
N ALA A 204 16.96 -24.58 63.27
CA ALA A 204 15.94 -24.35 62.25
C ALA A 204 15.25 -22.99 62.41
N LEU A 205 15.14 -22.25 61.31
CA LEU A 205 14.55 -20.92 61.18
C LEU A 205 13.34 -20.96 60.21
N PRO A 206 12.50 -19.92 60.13
CA PRO A 206 11.51 -19.82 59.05
C PRO A 206 12.11 -20.01 57.65
N GLN A 207 13.33 -19.49 57.46
CA GLN A 207 14.12 -19.63 56.22
C GLN A 207 14.56 -21.07 55.93
N SER A 208 14.54 -21.96 56.92
CA SER A 208 14.82 -23.39 56.70
C SER A 208 13.69 -24.07 55.92
N ASP A 209 12.43 -23.71 56.21
CA ASP A 209 11.27 -24.18 55.44
C ASP A 209 11.30 -23.63 54.00
N LEU A 210 11.72 -22.37 53.83
CA LEU A 210 11.85 -21.76 52.50
C LEU A 210 12.90 -22.43 51.63
N PHE A 211 14.04 -22.83 52.22
CA PHE A 211 15.06 -23.62 51.52
C PHE A 211 14.53 -24.98 51.09
N ALA A 212 13.86 -25.70 51.99
CA ALA A 212 13.29 -27.00 51.69
C ALA A 212 12.21 -26.90 50.58
N LEU A 213 11.42 -25.82 50.59
CA LEU A 213 10.49 -25.47 49.51
C LEU A 213 11.23 -25.17 48.19
N GLY A 214 12.29 -24.38 48.20
CA GLY A 214 13.11 -24.09 47.01
C GLY A 214 13.70 -25.36 46.40
N ARG A 215 14.27 -26.26 47.22
CA ARG A 215 14.78 -27.57 46.79
C ARG A 215 13.67 -28.48 46.24
N THR A 216 12.47 -28.40 46.81
CA THR A 216 11.27 -29.06 46.27
C THR A 216 10.90 -28.51 44.89
N MET A 217 10.95 -27.19 44.69
CA MET A 217 10.71 -26.57 43.38
C MET A 217 11.76 -26.99 42.35
N VAL A 218 13.04 -27.04 42.72
CA VAL A 218 14.12 -27.54 41.84
C VAL A 218 13.83 -28.97 41.37
N PHE A 219 13.40 -29.86 42.27
CA PHE A 219 12.99 -31.22 41.89
C PHE A 219 11.86 -31.22 40.86
N LEU A 220 10.83 -30.40 41.06
CA LEU A 220 9.70 -30.32 40.13
C LEU A 220 10.09 -29.72 38.77
N LEU A 221 11.00 -28.75 38.77
CA LEU A 221 11.47 -28.02 37.58
C LEU A 221 12.54 -28.78 36.77
N THR A 222 13.18 -29.79 37.37
CA THR A 222 14.26 -30.54 36.71
C THR A 222 13.94 -32.02 36.55
N GLY A 223 13.03 -32.57 37.37
CA GLY A 223 12.82 -34.00 37.50
C GLY A 223 13.97 -34.73 38.23
N LEU A 224 14.93 -34.01 38.81
CA LEU A 224 16.13 -34.56 39.43
C LEU A 224 16.12 -34.33 40.94
N ILE A 225 16.54 -35.35 41.69
CA ILE A 225 16.62 -35.25 43.15
C ILE A 225 17.76 -34.26 43.50
N PRO A 226 17.55 -33.29 44.43
CA PRO A 226 18.54 -32.24 44.68
C PRO A 226 19.93 -32.74 45.07
N ALA A 227 20.04 -33.85 45.80
CA ALA A 227 21.34 -34.46 46.15
C ALA A 227 22.11 -35.05 44.95
N GLN A 228 21.47 -35.24 43.78
CA GLN A 228 22.10 -35.74 42.56
C GLN A 228 22.61 -34.61 41.64
N LEU A 229 22.26 -33.36 41.94
CA LEU A 229 22.68 -32.20 41.17
C LEU A 229 24.07 -31.74 41.63
N PRO A 230 24.94 -31.31 40.70
CA PRO A 230 26.27 -30.83 41.05
C PRO A 230 26.19 -29.53 41.87
N GLN A 231 27.20 -29.31 42.70
CA GLN A 231 27.39 -28.09 43.49
C GLN A 231 28.70 -27.42 43.07
N GLU A 232 28.74 -26.10 43.11
CA GLU A 232 29.95 -25.32 42.87
C GLU A 232 30.97 -25.54 44.00
N GLU A 233 32.24 -25.75 43.66
CA GLU A 233 33.29 -26.10 44.64
C GLU A 233 33.62 -24.97 45.63
N VAL A 234 33.33 -23.71 45.26
CA VAL A 234 33.78 -22.53 46.01
C VAL A 234 32.74 -22.04 47.02
N ASN A 235 31.46 -22.14 46.69
CA ASN A 235 30.37 -21.54 47.47
C ASN A 235 29.21 -22.50 47.79
N ASP A 236 29.32 -23.79 47.44
CA ASP A 236 28.31 -24.84 47.65
C ASP A 236 26.94 -24.53 47.00
N GLU A 237 26.89 -23.62 46.03
CA GLU A 237 25.66 -23.29 45.30
C GLU A 237 25.25 -24.45 44.37
N LEU A 238 23.95 -24.72 44.30
CA LEU A 238 23.42 -25.81 43.49
C LEU A 238 23.39 -25.43 42.00
N ILE A 239 24.00 -26.23 41.15
CA ILE A 239 24.00 -26.02 39.70
C ILE A 239 22.81 -26.80 39.10
N TRP A 240 21.67 -26.13 38.92
CA TRP A 240 20.44 -26.76 38.42
C TRP A 240 19.80 -26.07 37.21
N ARG A 241 20.07 -24.77 36.98
CA ARG A 241 19.40 -23.96 35.95
C ARG A 241 19.49 -24.55 34.54
N ASN A 242 20.63 -25.16 34.19
CA ASN A 242 20.84 -25.81 32.89
C ASN A 242 19.94 -27.05 32.67
N LYS A 243 19.32 -27.59 33.72
CA LYS A 243 18.34 -28.68 33.66
C LYS A 243 16.89 -28.19 33.65
N ALA A 244 16.67 -26.88 33.75
CA ALA A 244 15.36 -26.24 33.69
C ALA A 244 15.32 -25.12 32.62
N PRO A 245 15.59 -25.40 31.34
CA PRO A 245 15.58 -24.36 30.29
C PRO A 245 14.17 -23.81 29.99
N GLN A 246 13.12 -24.44 30.52
CA GLN A 246 11.72 -24.08 30.29
C GLN A 246 11.20 -22.94 31.17
N ILE A 247 12.02 -22.37 32.05
CA ILE A 247 11.66 -21.23 32.91
C ILE A 247 12.51 -19.99 32.58
N SER A 248 11.99 -18.81 32.91
CA SER A 248 12.70 -17.54 32.79
C SER A 248 13.86 -17.44 33.77
N SER A 249 14.88 -16.66 33.39
CA SER A 249 16.02 -16.34 34.25
C SER A 249 15.57 -15.73 35.58
N GLU A 250 14.55 -14.88 35.52
CA GLU A 250 14.05 -14.12 36.66
C GLU A 250 13.29 -15.01 37.65
N PHE A 251 12.58 -16.04 37.17
CA PHE A 251 12.00 -17.05 38.05
C PHE A 251 13.08 -17.97 38.63
N ALA A 252 14.11 -18.31 37.86
CA ALA A 252 15.26 -19.08 38.36
C ALA A 252 16.02 -18.31 39.45
N ASP A 253 16.20 -16.99 39.31
CA ASP A 253 16.80 -16.11 40.33
C ASP A 253 16.04 -16.18 41.66
N LEU A 254 14.70 -16.20 41.60
CA LEU A 254 13.88 -16.34 42.80
C LEU A 254 14.11 -17.69 43.49
N ILE A 255 14.18 -18.79 42.72
CA ILE A 255 14.43 -20.12 43.29
C ILE A 255 15.83 -20.21 43.89
N ASP A 256 16.85 -19.61 43.26
CA ASP A 256 18.21 -19.52 43.81
C ASP A 256 18.24 -18.78 45.15
N ASN A 257 17.53 -17.66 45.25
CA ASN A 257 17.40 -16.93 46.52
C ASN A 257 16.74 -17.79 47.61
N LEU A 258 15.79 -18.67 47.28
CA LEU A 258 15.19 -19.58 48.28
C LEU A 258 16.19 -20.64 48.75
N ILE A 259 17.05 -21.14 47.86
CA ILE A 259 18.01 -22.22 48.16
C ILE A 259 19.41 -21.72 48.52
N ALA A 260 19.59 -20.43 48.76
CA ALA A 260 20.88 -19.85 49.14
C ALA A 260 21.47 -20.59 50.35
N VAL A 261 22.78 -20.81 50.34
CA VAL A 261 23.46 -21.65 51.35
C VAL A 261 23.23 -21.11 52.75
N TYR A 262 23.41 -19.80 52.96
CA TYR A 262 23.23 -19.18 54.26
C TYR A 262 21.80 -18.61 54.45
N PRO A 263 21.19 -18.77 55.65
CA PRO A 263 19.83 -18.29 55.89
C PRO A 263 19.62 -16.78 55.71
N GLN A 264 20.63 -15.95 55.95
CA GLN A 264 20.51 -14.49 55.83
C GLN A 264 20.43 -13.99 54.38
N ASP A 265 20.86 -14.81 53.42
CA ASP A 265 20.82 -14.49 51.99
C ASP A 265 19.49 -14.93 51.35
N ARG A 266 18.66 -15.66 52.11
CA ARG A 266 17.30 -16.05 51.70
C ARG A 266 16.31 -14.93 52.03
N PRO A 267 15.17 -14.84 51.32
CA PRO A 267 14.12 -13.88 51.64
C PRO A 267 13.73 -13.92 53.11
N SER A 268 13.65 -12.75 53.74
CA SER A 268 13.48 -12.63 55.19
C SER A 268 12.08 -13.02 55.67
N ASN A 269 11.10 -12.98 54.76
CA ASN A 269 9.72 -13.39 55.01
C ASN A 269 8.99 -13.73 53.70
N ILE A 270 7.80 -14.31 53.82
CA ILE A 270 7.01 -14.78 52.67
C ILE A 270 6.42 -13.62 51.84
N GLU A 271 6.20 -12.44 52.44
CA GLU A 271 5.66 -11.29 51.71
C GLU A 271 6.66 -10.73 50.69
N GLU A 272 7.96 -10.81 50.98
CA GLU A 272 9.03 -10.49 50.02
C GLU A 272 8.99 -11.40 48.76
N ILE A 273 8.75 -12.69 48.97
CA ILE A 273 8.63 -13.68 47.89
C ILE A 273 7.38 -13.40 47.04
N LYS A 274 6.22 -13.17 47.69
CA LYS A 274 4.96 -12.85 46.99
C LYS A 274 5.06 -11.56 46.16
N LYS A 275 5.75 -10.54 46.68
CA LYS A 275 6.01 -9.29 45.95
C LYS A 275 6.86 -9.56 44.70
N THR A 276 7.90 -10.38 44.84
CA THR A 276 8.76 -10.77 43.70
C THR A 276 7.97 -11.52 42.64
N LEU A 277 7.18 -12.53 43.04
CA LEU A 277 6.29 -13.27 42.13
C LEU A 277 5.29 -12.37 41.40
N SER A 278 4.69 -11.40 42.09
CA SER A 278 3.73 -10.47 41.50
C SER A 278 4.39 -9.58 40.43
N ASN A 279 5.62 -9.13 40.67
CA ASN A 279 6.38 -8.34 39.70
C ASN A 279 6.74 -9.15 38.45
N LEU A 280 7.13 -10.42 38.60
CA LEU A 280 7.41 -11.32 37.47
C LEU A 280 6.18 -11.48 36.56
N ILE A 281 5.01 -11.76 37.16
CA ILE A 281 3.75 -11.91 36.42
C ILE A 281 3.37 -10.62 35.67
N VAL A 282 3.65 -9.45 36.24
CA VAL A 282 3.38 -8.15 35.58
C VAL A 282 4.33 -7.89 34.42
N LEU A 283 5.61 -8.26 34.55
CA LEU A 283 6.62 -8.08 33.49
C LEU A 283 6.34 -9.00 32.30
N GLU A 284 6.01 -10.27 32.53
CA GLU A 284 5.66 -11.22 31.47
C GLU A 284 4.42 -10.78 30.70
N LYS A 285 3.37 -10.35 31.40
CA LYS A 285 2.16 -9.80 30.76
C LYS A 285 2.45 -8.53 29.95
N ARG A 286 3.41 -7.68 30.36
CA ARG A 286 3.81 -6.50 29.59
C ARG A 286 4.57 -6.88 28.32
N GLN A 287 5.46 -7.85 28.38
CA GLN A 287 6.18 -8.35 27.21
C GLN A 287 5.24 -9.04 26.21
N GLU A 288 4.32 -9.89 26.69
CA GLU A 288 3.33 -10.56 25.84
C GLU A 288 2.42 -9.55 25.12
N ASN A 289 1.94 -8.53 25.82
CA ASN A 289 1.15 -7.44 25.23
C ASN A 289 1.94 -6.60 24.21
N TYR A 290 3.24 -6.38 24.44
CA TYR A 290 4.12 -5.73 23.47
C TYR A 290 4.29 -6.58 22.20
N PHE A 291 4.52 -7.89 22.33
CA PHE A 291 4.65 -8.81 21.19
C PHE A 291 3.35 -8.98 20.40
N LEU A 292 2.21 -9.11 21.07
CA LEU A 292 0.90 -9.20 20.42
C LEU A 292 0.57 -7.92 19.64
N ASN A 293 0.89 -6.75 20.19
CA ASN A 293 0.76 -5.48 19.47
C ASN A 293 1.71 -5.40 18.27
N LYS A 294 2.96 -5.88 18.39
CA LYS A 294 3.93 -5.93 17.29
C LYS A 294 3.49 -6.86 16.15
N ILE A 295 2.92 -8.03 16.46
CA ILE A 295 2.41 -8.99 15.45
C ILE A 295 1.19 -8.42 14.72
N LYS A 296 0.25 -7.79 15.46
CA LYS A 296 -0.95 -7.16 14.89
C LYS A 296 -0.58 -6.01 13.95
N HIS A 297 0.40 -5.17 14.34
CA HIS A 297 0.93 -4.12 13.47
C HIS A 297 1.70 -4.65 12.25
N SER A 298 2.45 -5.76 12.36
CA SER A 298 3.18 -6.33 11.21
C SER A 298 2.25 -6.94 10.14
N LYS A 299 1.17 -7.65 10.53
CA LYS A 299 0.20 -8.21 9.58
C LYS A 299 -0.64 -7.13 8.89
N LEU A 300 -1.03 -6.08 9.59
CA LEU A 300 -1.75 -4.94 9.02
C LEU A 300 -0.88 -4.13 8.03
N ASN A 301 0.39 -3.88 8.36
CA ASN A 301 1.33 -3.23 7.45
C ASN A 301 1.64 -4.10 6.22
N ASN A 302 1.72 -5.43 6.37
CA ASN A 302 1.96 -6.32 5.23
C ASN A 302 0.76 -6.32 4.25
N ILE A 303 -0.48 -6.32 4.74
CA ILE A 303 -1.69 -6.20 3.90
C ILE A 303 -1.77 -4.83 3.22
N TYR A 304 -1.45 -3.74 3.94
CA TYR A 304 -1.42 -2.39 3.37
C TYR A 304 -0.35 -2.25 2.27
N ASN A 305 0.87 -2.76 2.52
CA ASN A 305 1.97 -2.73 1.56
C ASN A 305 1.69 -3.58 0.31
N ILE A 306 1.06 -4.75 0.48
CA ILE A 306 0.63 -5.59 -0.65
C ILE A 306 -0.47 -4.88 -1.47
N ARG A 307 -1.44 -4.24 -0.82
CA ARG A 307 -2.48 -3.44 -1.50
C ARG A 307 -1.89 -2.26 -2.25
N LEU A 308 -0.96 -1.54 -1.62
CA LEU A 308 -0.22 -0.42 -2.21
C LEU A 308 0.57 -0.89 -3.44
N LEU A 309 1.27 -2.02 -3.34
CA LEU A 309 2.04 -2.59 -4.43
C LEU A 309 1.15 -3.00 -5.62
N TYR A 310 0.03 -3.70 -5.39
CA TYR A 310 -0.88 -4.10 -6.47
C TYR A 310 -1.56 -2.91 -7.15
N THR A 311 -1.91 -1.87 -6.39
CA THR A 311 -2.51 -0.66 -6.95
C THR A 311 -1.49 0.13 -7.78
N MET A 312 -0.26 0.29 -7.30
CA MET A 312 0.84 0.88 -8.09
C MET A 312 1.14 0.06 -9.36
N ALA A 313 1.26 -1.27 -9.23
CA ALA A 313 1.51 -2.14 -10.38
C ALA A 313 0.37 -2.06 -11.42
N SER A 314 -0.89 -2.05 -10.95
CA SER A 314 -2.05 -1.89 -11.84
C SER A 314 -2.08 -0.52 -12.52
N GLN A 315 -1.69 0.55 -11.81
CA GLN A 315 -1.60 1.90 -12.37
C GLN A 315 -0.60 1.95 -13.51
N VAL A 316 0.61 1.42 -13.29
CA VAL A 316 1.65 1.36 -14.33
C VAL A 316 1.16 0.54 -15.51
N LEU A 317 0.64 -0.67 -15.28
CA LEU A 317 0.15 -1.55 -16.34
C LEU A 317 -0.95 -0.90 -17.19
N ILE A 318 -1.99 -0.35 -16.54
CA ILE A 318 -3.11 0.31 -17.22
C ILE A 318 -2.61 1.52 -18.01
N THR A 319 -1.72 2.32 -17.43
CA THR A 319 -1.18 3.50 -18.12
C THR A 319 -0.35 3.10 -19.33
N SER A 320 0.47 2.05 -19.22
CA SER A 320 1.21 1.49 -20.35
C SER A 320 0.28 0.95 -21.44
N ILE A 321 -0.84 0.32 -21.08
CA ILE A 321 -1.86 -0.12 -22.05
C ILE A 321 -2.49 1.09 -22.75
N VAL A 322 -2.89 2.13 -22.01
CA VAL A 322 -3.46 3.36 -22.59
C VAL A 322 -2.47 4.05 -23.55
N ILE A 323 -1.19 4.15 -23.17
CA ILE A 323 -0.13 4.67 -24.02
C ILE A 323 0.07 3.79 -25.26
N GLY A 324 -0.01 2.46 -25.11
CA GLY A 324 0.04 1.50 -26.21
C GLY A 324 -1.10 1.71 -27.20
N ILE A 325 -2.34 1.77 -26.73
CA ILE A 325 -3.55 2.03 -27.54
C ILE A 325 -3.43 3.37 -28.27
N ARG A 326 -2.97 4.42 -27.57
CA ARG A 326 -2.68 5.72 -28.16
C ARG A 326 -1.64 5.61 -29.29
N SER A 327 -0.54 4.91 -29.04
CA SER A 327 0.57 4.76 -29.99
C SER A 327 0.19 3.95 -31.24
N LEU A 328 -0.82 3.08 -31.13
CA LEU A 328 -1.44 2.39 -32.27
C LEU A 328 -2.41 3.27 -33.06
N GLY A 329 -2.67 4.51 -32.62
CA GLY A 329 -3.57 5.46 -33.28
C GLY A 329 -5.06 5.19 -33.01
N TRP A 330 -5.44 4.28 -32.12
CA TRP A 330 -6.85 3.93 -31.88
C TRP A 330 -7.65 5.08 -31.26
N LEU A 331 -6.99 6.02 -30.59
CA LEU A 331 -7.62 7.22 -30.01
C LEU A 331 -7.59 8.44 -30.94
N HIS A 332 -6.87 8.34 -32.07
CA HIS A 332 -6.59 9.47 -32.96
C HIS A 332 -7.86 10.23 -33.39
N PHE A 333 -8.88 9.50 -33.84
CA PHE A 333 -10.15 10.08 -34.27
C PHE A 333 -10.77 11.00 -33.20
N TRP A 334 -10.83 10.51 -31.96
CA TRP A 334 -11.47 11.23 -30.87
C TRP A 334 -10.62 12.40 -30.36
N GLU A 335 -9.30 12.32 -30.48
CA GLU A 335 -8.42 13.44 -30.15
C GLU A 335 -8.51 14.58 -31.16
N LEU A 336 -8.66 14.26 -32.44
CA LEU A 336 -8.96 15.27 -33.46
C LEU A 336 -10.34 15.90 -33.22
N LYS A 337 -11.33 15.15 -32.73
CA LYS A 337 -12.61 15.73 -32.32
C LYS A 337 -12.50 16.64 -31.10
N ALA A 338 -11.66 16.30 -30.12
CA ALA A 338 -11.37 17.19 -29.01
C ALA A 338 -10.70 18.49 -29.48
N PHE A 339 -9.78 18.39 -30.44
CA PHE A 339 -9.17 19.55 -31.08
C PHE A 339 -10.19 20.43 -31.81
N ASP A 340 -11.08 19.83 -32.60
CA ASP A 340 -12.17 20.54 -33.30
C ASP A 340 -13.05 21.31 -32.29
N GLN A 341 -13.38 20.66 -31.16
CA GLN A 341 -14.15 21.27 -30.09
C GLN A 341 -13.39 22.43 -29.41
N PHE A 342 -12.08 22.32 -29.23
CA PHE A 342 -11.31 23.43 -28.67
C PHE A 342 -11.17 24.61 -29.64
N LEU A 343 -11.14 24.36 -30.95
CA LEU A 343 -11.23 25.41 -31.96
C LEU A 343 -12.58 26.12 -31.92
N SER A 344 -13.69 25.37 -31.75
CA SER A 344 -15.03 25.96 -31.68
C SER A 344 -15.24 26.84 -30.45
N LEU A 345 -14.60 26.51 -29.33
CA LEU A 345 -14.71 27.27 -28.08
C LEU A 345 -13.95 28.61 -28.05
N ARG A 346 -13.16 28.91 -29.07
CA ARG A 346 -12.44 30.19 -29.15
C ARG A 346 -13.41 31.40 -29.20
N PRO A 347 -12.91 32.61 -28.94
CA PRO A 347 -13.68 33.83 -29.15
C PRO A 347 -13.73 34.22 -30.64
N LEU A 348 -14.85 34.84 -31.04
CA LEU A 348 -15.00 35.42 -32.37
C LEU A 348 -13.92 36.47 -32.66
N GLU A 349 -13.49 36.53 -33.92
CA GLU A 349 -12.41 37.41 -34.36
C GLU A 349 -12.85 38.29 -35.53
N ASN A 350 -12.21 39.44 -35.67
CA ASN A 350 -12.39 40.30 -36.83
C ASN A 350 -11.81 39.64 -38.08
N LYS A 351 -12.34 39.97 -39.27
CA LYS A 351 -11.74 39.60 -40.57
C LYS A 351 -10.30 40.13 -40.71
N ASP A 352 -9.53 39.58 -41.64
CA ASP A 352 -8.19 40.05 -41.97
C ASP A 352 -8.22 41.11 -43.06
N ASP A 353 -8.01 42.38 -42.69
CA ASP A 353 -8.07 43.52 -43.60
C ASP A 353 -6.89 43.58 -44.59
N ARG A 354 -5.88 42.71 -44.45
CA ARG A 354 -4.73 42.63 -45.35
C ARG A 354 -5.03 41.81 -46.61
N ILE A 355 -6.13 41.05 -46.61
CA ILE A 355 -6.50 40.12 -47.68
C ILE A 355 -7.80 40.61 -48.35
N LEU A 356 -7.85 40.48 -49.67
CA LEU A 356 -9.06 40.66 -50.48
C LEU A 356 -9.29 39.40 -51.31
N LEU A 357 -10.51 38.88 -51.30
CA LEU A 357 -10.92 37.78 -52.17
C LEU A 357 -11.64 38.33 -53.40
N VAL A 358 -11.16 37.93 -54.59
CA VAL A 358 -11.80 38.23 -55.86
C VAL A 358 -12.37 36.92 -56.41
N THR A 359 -13.69 36.81 -56.43
CA THR A 359 -14.39 35.54 -56.68
C THR A 359 -15.00 35.45 -58.07
N ALA A 360 -14.94 34.26 -58.63
CA ALA A 360 -15.75 33.83 -59.76
C ALA A 360 -16.78 32.81 -59.25
N GLY A 361 -18.01 33.26 -59.00
CA GLY A 361 -19.13 32.42 -58.58
C GLY A 361 -20.02 32.02 -59.76
N GLU A 362 -21.23 31.55 -59.43
CA GLU A 362 -22.23 31.09 -60.41
C GLU A 362 -22.61 32.17 -61.44
N SER A 363 -22.77 33.42 -60.99
CA SER A 363 -23.08 34.55 -61.88
C SER A 363 -21.98 34.78 -62.91
N GLU A 364 -20.72 34.67 -62.50
CA GLU A 364 -19.56 34.85 -63.39
C GLU A 364 -19.43 33.69 -64.37
N ILE A 365 -19.66 32.46 -63.91
CA ILE A 365 -19.56 31.27 -64.79
C ILE A 365 -20.69 31.26 -65.81
N SER A 366 -21.91 31.63 -65.40
CA SER A 366 -23.03 31.77 -66.35
C SER A 366 -22.74 32.83 -67.41
N LYS A 367 -22.14 33.96 -66.99
CA LYS A 367 -21.83 35.12 -67.87
C LYS A 367 -20.62 34.89 -68.78
N TYR A 368 -19.52 34.36 -68.25
CA TYR A 368 -18.23 34.27 -68.93
C TYR A 368 -17.82 32.86 -69.34
N LYS A 369 -18.53 31.82 -68.87
CA LYS A 369 -18.21 30.39 -69.00
C LYS A 369 -16.96 29.95 -68.22
N TYR A 370 -16.89 28.66 -67.93
CA TYR A 370 -15.73 28.02 -67.31
C TYR A 370 -14.96 27.16 -68.34
N PRO A 371 -13.62 27.17 -68.34
CA PRO A 371 -12.74 28.07 -67.58
C PRO A 371 -12.82 29.53 -68.05
N LEU A 372 -12.56 30.49 -67.13
CA LEU A 372 -12.65 31.92 -67.44
C LEU A 372 -11.79 32.27 -68.68
N PRO A 373 -12.34 32.96 -69.70
CA PRO A 373 -11.60 33.31 -70.90
C PRO A 373 -10.37 34.18 -70.59
N ASP A 374 -9.30 33.98 -71.36
CA ASP A 374 -8.02 34.67 -71.14
C ASP A 374 -8.15 36.21 -71.26
N GLU A 375 -9.05 36.71 -72.11
CA GLU A 375 -9.39 38.14 -72.22
C GLU A 375 -9.99 38.72 -70.94
N ILE A 376 -10.86 37.95 -70.27
CA ILE A 376 -11.50 38.38 -69.02
C ILE A 376 -10.47 38.37 -67.90
N LEU A 377 -9.66 37.32 -67.81
CA LEU A 377 -8.59 37.25 -66.80
C LEU A 377 -7.56 38.38 -67.00
N LEU A 378 -7.19 38.70 -68.25
CA LEU A 378 -6.30 39.82 -68.55
C LEU A 378 -6.89 41.16 -68.05
N LYS A 379 -8.18 41.42 -68.32
CA LYS A 379 -8.86 42.63 -67.83
C LYS A 379 -8.89 42.70 -66.31
N VAL A 380 -9.15 41.57 -65.64
CA VAL A 380 -9.12 41.48 -64.16
C VAL A 380 -7.74 41.83 -63.63
N LEU A 381 -6.69 41.22 -64.18
CA LEU A 381 -5.31 41.46 -63.75
C LEU A 381 -4.91 42.92 -63.95
N GLN A 382 -5.15 43.49 -65.13
CA GLN A 382 -4.85 44.90 -65.43
C GLN A 382 -5.63 45.87 -64.51
N THR A 383 -6.90 45.58 -64.23
CA THR A 383 -7.72 46.40 -63.33
C THR A 383 -7.14 46.36 -61.91
N LEU A 384 -6.80 45.17 -61.40
CA LEU A 384 -6.18 45.03 -60.08
C LEU A 384 -4.82 45.74 -60.04
N GLU A 385 -3.96 45.55 -61.02
CA GLU A 385 -2.66 46.23 -61.11
C GLU A 385 -2.79 47.75 -61.02
N SER A 386 -3.79 48.33 -61.70
CA SER A 386 -4.06 49.77 -61.65
C SER A 386 -4.38 50.28 -60.23
N TYR A 387 -4.89 49.40 -59.36
CA TYR A 387 -5.20 49.71 -57.96
C TYR A 387 -4.04 49.41 -56.99
N GLN A 388 -2.88 48.99 -57.50
CA GLN A 388 -1.64 48.81 -56.73
C GLN A 388 -1.73 47.83 -55.54
N PRO A 389 -2.13 46.56 -55.75
CA PRO A 389 -2.05 45.53 -54.71
C PRO A 389 -0.59 45.29 -54.30
N GLU A 390 -0.38 44.67 -53.14
CA GLU A 390 0.97 44.26 -52.74
C GLU A 390 1.40 43.02 -53.54
N VAL A 391 0.56 42.00 -53.54
CA VAL A 391 0.75 40.74 -54.26
C VAL A 391 -0.60 40.19 -54.70
N ILE A 392 -0.63 39.54 -55.86
CA ILE A 392 -1.82 38.90 -56.45
C ILE A 392 -1.55 37.39 -56.51
N GLY A 393 -2.35 36.60 -55.80
CA GLY A 393 -2.35 35.15 -55.88
C GLY A 393 -3.46 34.65 -56.79
N LEU A 394 -3.10 33.97 -57.87
CA LEU A 394 -4.05 33.33 -58.78
C LEU A 394 -4.28 31.88 -58.36
N ASN A 395 -5.36 31.62 -57.63
CA ASN A 395 -5.79 30.28 -57.24
C ASN A 395 -6.72 29.65 -58.29
N ILE A 396 -6.31 29.70 -59.56
CA ILE A 396 -7.02 29.13 -60.71
C ILE A 396 -5.98 28.46 -61.59
N TYR A 397 -6.17 27.16 -61.87
CA TYR A 397 -5.26 26.43 -62.74
C TYR A 397 -5.33 26.92 -64.19
N ARG A 398 -4.14 27.06 -64.80
CA ARG A 398 -3.93 27.61 -66.14
C ARG A 398 -2.79 26.86 -66.86
N ASP A 399 -2.88 25.54 -66.90
CA ASP A 399 -1.90 24.64 -67.51
C ASP A 399 -1.92 24.65 -69.05
N PHE A 400 -3.08 24.96 -69.65
CA PHE A 400 -3.24 25.14 -71.09
C PHE A 400 -3.91 26.49 -71.41
N PRO A 401 -3.56 27.12 -72.55
CA PRO A 401 -4.24 28.33 -73.02
C PRO A 401 -5.69 28.04 -73.42
N ILE A 402 -6.62 28.93 -73.04
CA ILE A 402 -8.06 28.73 -73.25
C ILE A 402 -8.50 29.50 -74.52
N LYS A 403 -8.40 28.82 -75.68
CA LYS A 403 -8.81 29.24 -77.05
C LYS A 403 -8.17 30.53 -77.63
N ASN A 404 -7.86 30.43 -78.93
CA ASN A 404 -7.45 31.43 -79.94
C ASN A 404 -6.20 32.30 -79.76
N ASP A 405 -5.66 32.54 -78.56
CA ASP A 405 -4.32 33.17 -78.47
C ASP A 405 -3.57 32.82 -77.19
N ALA A 406 -2.78 31.73 -77.26
CA ALA A 406 -1.93 31.27 -76.17
C ALA A 406 -0.90 32.31 -75.67
N LYS A 407 -0.73 33.41 -76.40
CA LYS A 407 0.21 34.48 -76.07
C LYS A 407 -0.43 35.64 -75.33
N LEU A 408 -1.76 35.72 -75.23
CA LEU A 408 -2.44 36.89 -74.67
C LEU A 408 -2.02 37.21 -73.23
N LEU A 409 -1.96 36.17 -72.38
CA LEU A 409 -1.55 36.30 -70.98
C LEU A 409 -0.03 36.17 -70.78
N LEU A 410 0.74 35.82 -71.82
CA LEU A 410 2.18 35.59 -71.71
C LEU A 410 2.95 36.80 -71.15
N PRO A 411 2.66 38.06 -71.53
CA PRO A 411 3.28 39.22 -70.90
C PRO A 411 2.99 39.34 -69.40
N GLN A 412 1.78 38.99 -68.97
CA GLN A 412 1.41 38.95 -67.54
C GLN A 412 2.19 37.84 -66.83
N TRP A 413 2.25 36.64 -67.43
CA TRP A 413 3.01 35.52 -66.88
C TRP A 413 4.50 35.82 -66.74
N GLN A 414 5.12 36.51 -67.70
CA GLN A 414 6.55 36.79 -67.69
C GLN A 414 6.93 38.03 -66.85
N ASN A 415 6.14 39.11 -66.94
CA ASN A 415 6.59 40.43 -66.49
C ASN A 415 5.87 40.97 -65.25
N ASN A 416 4.69 40.44 -64.89
CA ASN A 416 3.97 40.92 -63.71
C ASN A 416 4.62 40.41 -62.41
N GLN A 417 5.48 41.22 -61.81
CA GLN A 417 6.25 40.85 -60.60
C GLN A 417 5.36 40.59 -59.38
N LYS A 418 4.13 41.11 -59.36
CA LYS A 418 3.19 40.95 -58.25
C LYS A 418 2.33 39.70 -58.37
N LEU A 419 2.35 39.01 -59.51
CA LEU A 419 1.49 37.87 -59.79
C LEU A 419 2.18 36.55 -59.43
N ILE A 420 1.57 35.82 -58.49
CA ILE A 420 1.91 34.47 -58.09
C ILE A 420 0.88 33.50 -58.68
N THR A 421 1.35 32.45 -59.33
CA THR A 421 0.51 31.45 -59.98
C THR A 421 0.56 30.12 -59.24
N THR A 422 -0.47 29.30 -59.43
CA THR A 422 -0.57 27.99 -58.80
C THR A 422 -0.31 26.83 -59.76
N CYS A 423 0.25 25.76 -59.21
CA CYS A 423 0.25 24.42 -59.77
C CYS A 423 -0.21 23.40 -58.71
N PHE A 424 -0.37 22.14 -59.12
CA PHE A 424 -0.85 21.07 -58.22
C PHE A 424 0.18 19.92 -58.17
N VAL A 425 0.72 19.65 -56.99
CA VAL A 425 1.73 18.61 -56.74
C VAL A 425 1.02 17.31 -56.38
N SER A 426 0.52 16.56 -57.38
CA SER A 426 -0.18 15.27 -57.17
C SER A 426 0.36 14.43 -56.00
N GLY A 427 -0.52 14.12 -55.05
CA GLY A 427 -0.18 13.46 -53.79
C GLY A 427 -0.90 12.12 -53.59
N LYS A 428 -0.12 11.09 -53.23
CA LYS A 428 -0.41 9.74 -52.65
C LYS A 428 -1.62 8.91 -53.14
N ASN A 429 -2.81 9.48 -53.32
CA ASN A 429 -4.04 8.75 -53.66
C ASN A 429 -4.21 8.51 -55.16
N SER A 430 -3.33 9.09 -55.99
CA SER A 430 -3.26 8.81 -57.43
C SER A 430 -1.82 8.94 -57.93
N PRO A 431 -0.94 7.94 -57.67
CA PRO A 431 0.46 7.94 -58.10
C PRO A 431 0.64 8.10 -59.63
N GLU A 432 -0.41 7.82 -60.40
CA GLU A 432 -0.44 7.89 -61.86
C GLU A 432 -0.81 9.28 -62.40
N ALA A 433 -1.35 10.19 -61.58
CA ALA A 433 -1.69 11.54 -62.01
C ALA A 433 -0.44 12.45 -61.89
N PRO A 434 0.07 13.06 -62.98
CA PRO A 434 1.31 13.84 -62.96
C PRO A 434 1.17 15.23 -62.31
N GLY A 435 0.04 15.53 -61.68
CA GLY A 435 -0.30 16.87 -61.18
C GLY A 435 -0.73 17.83 -62.30
N ILE A 436 -0.92 19.10 -61.94
CA ILE A 436 -1.29 20.18 -62.88
C ILE A 436 -0.07 21.09 -63.05
N SER A 437 0.31 21.37 -64.30
CA SER A 437 1.43 22.27 -64.60
C SER A 437 1.13 23.72 -64.21
N PRO A 438 2.15 24.51 -63.83
CA PRO A 438 2.00 25.96 -63.78
C PRO A 438 1.77 26.54 -65.19
N PRO A 439 1.31 27.80 -65.29
CA PRO A 439 1.14 28.46 -66.57
C PRO A 439 2.48 28.62 -67.32
N PHE A 440 2.45 28.42 -68.63
CA PHE A 440 3.64 28.52 -69.47
C PHE A 440 4.25 29.93 -69.42
N GLY A 441 5.56 30.01 -69.15
CA GLY A 441 6.33 31.25 -69.15
C GLY A 441 6.40 31.98 -67.80
N VAL A 442 5.80 31.45 -66.73
CA VAL A 442 5.97 32.03 -65.38
C VAL A 442 7.34 31.65 -64.81
N PRO A 443 8.13 32.61 -64.28
CA PRO A 443 9.37 32.32 -63.57
C PRO A 443 9.16 31.44 -62.33
N GLU A 444 10.10 30.54 -62.04
CA GLU A 444 10.01 29.57 -60.93
C GLU A 444 9.73 30.23 -59.56
N ALA A 445 10.34 31.38 -59.29
CA ALA A 445 10.14 32.15 -58.04
C ALA A 445 8.73 32.75 -57.87
N ARG A 446 7.84 32.61 -58.87
CA ARG A 446 6.43 33.04 -58.86
C ARG A 446 5.46 31.88 -59.06
N ILE A 447 5.95 30.64 -58.95
CA ILE A 447 5.16 29.41 -59.01
C ILE A 447 5.03 28.86 -57.59
N SER A 448 3.80 28.55 -57.20
CA SER A 448 3.46 28.01 -55.88
C SER A 448 2.50 26.85 -56.02
N PHE A 449 2.43 25.96 -55.04
CA PHE A 449 1.42 24.89 -55.02
C PHE A 449 0.25 25.28 -54.11
N ASN A 450 -0.97 24.84 -54.42
CA ASN A 450 -2.15 25.10 -53.59
C ASN A 450 -2.77 23.82 -53.00
N ASP A 451 -2.03 22.71 -53.06
CA ASP A 451 -2.36 21.44 -52.42
C ASP A 451 -2.75 21.62 -50.95
N GLY A 452 -3.87 21.01 -50.58
CA GLY A 452 -4.27 20.84 -49.20
C GLY A 452 -3.99 19.40 -48.74
N ILE A 453 -3.96 19.20 -47.42
CA ILE A 453 -3.83 17.86 -46.84
C ILE A 453 -5.01 17.55 -45.93
N GLU A 454 -5.69 16.44 -46.24
CA GLU A 454 -6.77 15.89 -45.42
C GLU A 454 -6.23 14.97 -44.33
N ASP A 455 -6.90 15.00 -43.17
CA ASP A 455 -6.73 13.97 -42.15
C ASP A 455 -7.52 12.71 -42.52
N ALA A 456 -7.34 11.63 -41.76
CA ALA A 456 -7.97 10.34 -42.06
C ALA A 456 -9.51 10.36 -42.07
N ASP A 457 -10.11 11.37 -41.44
CA ASP A 457 -11.56 11.61 -41.44
C ASP A 457 -12.03 12.57 -42.54
N GLY A 458 -11.15 12.95 -43.46
CA GLY A 458 -11.43 13.85 -44.59
C GLY A 458 -11.49 15.33 -44.23
N ILE A 459 -11.17 15.70 -42.98
CA ILE A 459 -11.21 17.09 -42.51
C ILE A 459 -9.81 17.71 -42.60
N TYR A 460 -9.74 18.95 -43.04
CA TYR A 460 -8.50 19.69 -43.21
C TYR A 460 -8.17 20.49 -41.95
N ARG A 461 -7.11 20.07 -41.26
CA ARG A 461 -6.64 20.69 -39.99
C ARG A 461 -5.20 21.18 -40.04
N ARG A 462 -4.54 21.06 -41.18
CA ARG A 462 -3.10 21.32 -41.34
C ARG A 462 -2.85 22.25 -42.51
N ASN A 463 -1.88 23.12 -42.34
CA ASN A 463 -1.35 23.99 -43.38
C ASN A 463 -0.02 23.41 -43.86
N LEU A 464 0.08 23.17 -45.16
CA LEU A 464 1.29 22.69 -45.81
C LEU A 464 2.09 23.90 -46.28
N LEU A 465 3.25 24.14 -45.67
CA LEU A 465 4.11 25.28 -46.01
C LEU A 465 5.06 24.93 -47.15
N PHE A 466 5.69 23.76 -47.04
CA PHE A 466 6.66 23.28 -48.03
C PHE A 466 6.47 21.81 -48.36
N LEU A 467 6.75 21.45 -49.60
CA LEU A 467 6.83 20.07 -50.08
C LEU A 467 8.25 19.73 -50.55
N PRO A 468 8.68 18.46 -50.42
CA PRO A 468 9.85 17.99 -51.15
C PRO A 468 9.56 17.99 -52.65
N LEU A 469 10.57 18.23 -53.47
CA LEU A 469 10.44 18.13 -54.93
C LEU A 469 10.11 16.69 -55.31
N VAL A 470 9.08 16.52 -56.14
CA VAL A 470 8.65 15.22 -56.64
C VAL A 470 9.00 15.14 -58.12
N SER A 471 9.95 14.29 -58.49
CA SER A 471 10.47 14.19 -59.86
C SER A 471 9.43 13.78 -60.90
N SER A 472 8.34 13.11 -60.49
CA SER A 472 7.22 12.75 -61.36
C SER A 472 6.14 13.84 -61.49
N SER A 473 6.22 14.91 -60.69
CA SER A 473 5.22 15.99 -60.71
C SER A 473 5.59 17.04 -61.76
N LYS A 474 4.57 17.56 -62.45
CA LYS A 474 4.67 18.71 -63.35
C LYS A 474 4.80 20.05 -62.60
N CYS A 475 4.56 20.06 -61.29
CA CYS A 475 4.68 21.25 -60.45
C CYS A 475 6.08 21.27 -59.82
N SER A 476 6.91 22.24 -60.22
CA SER A 476 8.34 22.30 -59.88
C SER A 476 8.66 23.07 -58.60
N THR A 477 7.65 23.56 -57.87
CA THR A 477 7.85 24.39 -56.68
C THR A 477 7.81 23.58 -55.39
N ARG A 478 8.53 24.09 -54.38
CA ARG A 478 8.50 23.57 -53.01
C ARG A 478 7.60 24.37 -52.09
N GLN A 479 7.08 25.51 -52.52
CA GLN A 479 6.44 26.48 -51.62
C GLN A 479 4.93 26.53 -51.88
N SER A 480 4.14 26.59 -50.80
CA SER A 480 2.70 26.74 -50.91
C SER A 480 2.31 28.18 -51.28
N LEU A 481 1.16 28.33 -51.92
CA LEU A 481 0.59 29.64 -52.28
C LEU A 481 0.45 30.51 -51.03
N SER A 482 -0.10 29.95 -49.95
CA SER A 482 -0.30 30.68 -48.70
C SER A 482 1.01 31.20 -48.10
N PHE A 483 2.09 30.41 -48.17
CA PHE A 483 3.41 30.85 -47.73
C PHE A 483 3.97 31.95 -48.63
N VAL A 484 3.97 31.76 -49.96
CA VAL A 484 4.55 32.74 -50.90
C VAL A 484 3.82 34.08 -50.81
N LEU A 485 2.49 34.09 -50.71
CA LEU A 485 1.73 35.34 -50.56
C LEU A 485 2.06 36.06 -49.25
N ALA A 486 2.10 35.33 -48.13
CA ALA A 486 2.47 35.91 -46.85
C ALA A 486 3.91 36.43 -46.86
N GLU A 487 4.85 35.66 -47.42
CA GLU A 487 6.26 36.04 -47.54
C GLU A 487 6.43 37.32 -48.37
N ARG A 488 5.80 37.41 -49.56
CA ARG A 488 5.90 38.61 -50.41
C ARG A 488 5.36 39.86 -49.71
N TYR A 489 4.22 39.72 -49.04
CA TYR A 489 3.64 40.81 -48.26
C TYR A 489 4.55 41.25 -47.11
N LEU A 490 5.16 40.30 -46.39
CA LEU A 490 6.10 40.56 -45.30
C LEU A 490 7.41 41.19 -45.79
N GLN A 491 7.92 40.77 -46.95
CA GLN A 491 9.11 41.35 -47.58
C GLN A 491 8.92 42.83 -47.90
N ALA A 492 7.72 43.23 -48.35
CA ALA A 492 7.38 44.63 -48.56
C ALA A 492 7.39 45.47 -47.27
N GLN A 493 7.24 44.80 -46.12
CA GLN A 493 7.37 45.40 -44.79
C GLN A 493 8.78 45.26 -44.20
N GLY A 494 9.76 44.77 -44.97
CA GLY A 494 11.14 44.59 -44.52
C GLY A 494 11.38 43.32 -43.69
N ILE A 495 10.43 42.39 -43.67
CA ILE A 495 10.55 41.11 -42.95
C ILE A 495 10.88 40.00 -43.95
N TYR A 496 12.06 39.41 -43.82
CA TYR A 496 12.55 38.36 -44.72
C TYR A 496 12.58 37.00 -44.02
N ALA A 497 12.31 35.94 -44.78
CA ALA A 497 12.45 34.57 -44.29
C ALA A 497 13.91 34.25 -43.97
N GLN A 498 14.12 33.62 -42.81
CA GLN A 498 15.42 33.15 -42.35
C GLN A 498 15.30 31.70 -41.89
N THR A 499 16.45 31.03 -41.79
CA THR A 499 16.53 29.68 -41.24
C THR A 499 17.24 29.77 -39.89
N THR A 500 16.58 29.27 -38.85
CA THR A 500 17.18 29.15 -37.50
C THR A 500 18.34 28.16 -37.49
N ALA A 501 19.16 28.18 -36.44
CA ALA A 501 20.24 27.20 -36.25
C ALA A 501 19.76 25.74 -36.28
N ASP A 502 18.52 25.49 -35.84
CA ASP A 502 17.88 24.17 -35.84
C ASP A 502 17.23 23.80 -37.20
N GLY A 503 17.37 24.65 -38.22
CA GLY A 503 16.83 24.41 -39.56
C GLY A 503 15.37 24.81 -39.75
N TYR A 504 14.72 25.45 -38.77
CA TYR A 504 13.31 25.89 -38.89
C TYR A 504 13.16 27.24 -39.59
N LEU A 505 12.05 27.41 -40.31
CA LEU A 505 11.63 28.69 -40.88
C LEU A 505 11.38 29.72 -39.76
N GLN A 506 11.99 30.88 -39.90
CA GLN A 506 11.77 32.05 -39.07
C GLN A 506 11.32 33.23 -39.94
N LEU A 507 10.24 33.90 -39.54
CA LEU A 507 9.75 35.14 -40.13
C LEU A 507 9.63 36.18 -39.01
N GLY A 508 10.48 37.20 -39.04
CA GLY A 508 10.61 38.13 -37.91
C GLY A 508 11.00 37.39 -36.62
N ASN A 509 10.18 37.51 -35.58
CA ASN A 509 10.38 36.79 -34.31
C ASN A 509 9.64 35.44 -34.24
N ALA A 510 8.82 35.11 -35.24
CA ALA A 510 8.02 33.89 -35.26
C ALA A 510 8.81 32.72 -35.84
N ILE A 511 8.82 31.59 -35.13
CA ILE A 511 9.47 30.35 -35.56
C ILE A 511 8.39 29.31 -35.90
N PHE A 512 8.35 28.90 -37.17
CA PHE A 512 7.41 27.92 -37.68
C PHE A 512 8.01 26.52 -37.56
N LYS A 513 7.72 25.86 -36.44
CA LYS A 513 8.17 24.48 -36.20
C LYS A 513 7.23 23.51 -36.90
N PRO A 514 7.71 22.67 -37.84
CA PRO A 514 6.87 21.66 -38.47
C PRO A 514 6.34 20.65 -37.44
N LEU A 515 5.17 20.08 -37.72
CA LEU A 515 4.60 19.00 -36.92
C LEU A 515 5.57 17.82 -36.90
N LYS A 516 6.08 17.52 -35.71
CA LYS A 516 6.92 16.34 -35.48
C LYS A 516 6.06 15.10 -35.37
N LEU A 517 6.68 13.97 -35.68
CA LEU A 517 6.19 12.64 -35.35
C LEU A 517 5.82 12.55 -33.87
N THR A 518 4.52 12.55 -33.58
CA THR A 518 3.98 12.26 -32.25
C THR A 518 3.04 11.06 -32.38
N PRO A 519 3.36 9.91 -31.75
CA PRO A 519 2.61 8.66 -31.92
C PRO A 519 1.11 8.75 -31.64
N GLY A 520 0.65 9.78 -30.93
CA GLY A 520 -0.77 9.96 -30.62
C GLY A 520 -1.56 10.81 -31.62
N MET A 521 -0.99 11.91 -32.13
CA MET A 521 -1.76 12.87 -32.91
C MET A 521 -1.59 12.74 -34.42
N TYR A 522 -0.38 12.54 -34.94
CA TYR A 522 -0.18 12.27 -36.37
C TYR A 522 0.89 11.20 -36.57
N LEU A 523 0.55 10.17 -37.36
CA LEU A 523 1.46 9.06 -37.68
C LEU A 523 2.48 9.47 -38.74
N LYS A 524 3.63 8.78 -38.78
CA LYS A 524 4.72 9.03 -39.76
C LYS A 524 4.22 8.99 -41.20
N SER A 525 3.31 8.06 -41.50
CA SER A 525 2.75 7.85 -42.83
C SER A 525 1.89 9.04 -43.31
N GLN A 526 1.41 9.87 -42.38
CA GLN A 526 0.52 11.01 -42.63
C GLN A 526 1.28 12.36 -42.75
N LEU A 527 2.56 12.39 -42.39
CA LEU A 527 3.41 13.58 -42.46
C LEU A 527 4.31 13.53 -43.69
N GLY A 528 4.21 14.54 -44.55
CA GLY A 528 5.05 14.73 -45.73
C GLY A 528 5.18 16.22 -46.05
N GLY A 529 6.40 16.70 -46.30
CA GLY A 529 6.67 18.14 -46.32
C GLY A 529 6.63 18.78 -44.94
N GLU A 530 6.74 20.11 -44.90
CA GLU A 530 6.69 20.91 -43.68
C GLU A 530 5.25 21.40 -43.45
N GLN A 531 4.65 20.92 -42.35
CA GLN A 531 3.24 21.14 -42.03
C GLN A 531 3.10 21.77 -40.65
N ILE A 532 2.10 22.63 -40.47
CA ILE A 532 1.71 23.19 -39.16
C ILE A 532 0.21 22.98 -38.92
N LEU A 533 -0.22 22.99 -37.65
CA LEU A 533 -1.65 22.98 -37.33
C LEU A 533 -2.32 24.27 -37.79
N LEU A 534 -3.53 24.14 -38.35
CA LEU A 534 -4.37 25.28 -38.68
C LEU A 534 -5.02 25.86 -37.44
N ASN A 535 -4.74 27.13 -37.21
CA ASN A 535 -5.42 27.98 -36.25
C ASN A 535 -6.46 28.81 -37.03
N PHE A 536 -7.58 28.18 -37.39
CA PHE A 536 -8.67 28.84 -38.10
C PHE A 536 -9.13 30.09 -37.34
N ARG A 537 -9.26 31.19 -38.07
CA ARG A 537 -9.82 32.44 -37.56
C ARG A 537 -11.32 32.27 -37.39
N GLN A 538 -11.84 32.60 -36.23
CA GLN A 538 -13.26 32.40 -35.93
C GLN A 538 -14.10 33.58 -36.42
N THR A 539 -14.33 33.62 -37.73
CA THR A 539 -15.06 34.70 -38.41
C THR A 539 -15.95 34.15 -39.52
N LYS A 540 -17.14 34.75 -39.70
CA LYS A 540 -18.05 34.40 -40.80
C LYS A 540 -17.44 34.69 -42.17
N ASN A 541 -16.65 35.76 -42.25
CA ASN A 541 -15.93 36.16 -43.46
C ASN A 541 -14.47 36.40 -43.10
N ILE A 542 -13.55 35.63 -43.70
CA ILE A 542 -12.11 35.75 -43.44
C ILE A 542 -11.52 37.07 -43.95
N ALA A 543 -12.08 37.62 -45.01
CA ALA A 543 -11.62 38.81 -45.70
C ALA A 543 -12.78 39.52 -46.40
N ASP A 544 -12.54 40.73 -46.90
CA ASP A 544 -13.45 41.37 -47.86
C ASP A 544 -13.51 40.53 -49.15
N THR A 545 -14.71 40.41 -49.73
CA THR A 545 -14.95 39.62 -50.94
C THR A 545 -15.63 40.49 -51.99
N VAL A 546 -15.11 40.47 -53.22
CA VAL A 546 -15.68 41.14 -54.39
C VAL A 546 -15.77 40.15 -55.55
N SER A 547 -16.83 40.22 -56.35
CA SER A 547 -16.93 39.40 -57.55
C SER A 547 -16.11 39.99 -58.70
N ILE A 548 -15.71 39.15 -59.66
CA ILE A 548 -15.09 39.61 -60.91
C ILE A 548 -16.00 40.60 -61.65
N SER A 549 -17.32 40.38 -61.62
CA SER A 549 -18.29 41.28 -62.26
C SER A 549 -18.26 42.68 -61.63
N GLU A 550 -18.30 42.78 -60.29
CA GLU A 550 -18.21 44.07 -59.57
C GLU A 550 -16.90 44.80 -59.84
N LEU A 551 -15.79 44.06 -59.94
CA LEU A 551 -14.48 44.61 -60.25
C LEU A 551 -14.44 45.22 -61.65
N LEU A 552 -14.90 44.48 -62.68
CA LEU A 552 -14.88 44.92 -64.07
C LEU A 552 -15.92 46.01 -64.38
N GLU A 553 -17.01 46.06 -63.62
CA GLU A 553 -18.03 47.11 -63.70
C GLU A 553 -17.64 48.40 -62.97
N GLY A 554 -16.45 48.46 -62.36
CA GLY A 554 -15.94 49.65 -61.67
C GLY A 554 -16.64 49.94 -60.33
N LYS A 555 -17.30 48.94 -59.73
CA LYS A 555 -17.98 49.06 -58.43
C LYS A 555 -17.03 48.91 -57.25
N VAL A 556 -15.82 48.39 -57.47
CA VAL A 556 -14.79 48.20 -56.45
C VAL A 556 -13.93 49.45 -56.30
N LYS A 557 -13.82 49.96 -55.07
CA LYS A 557 -12.97 51.12 -54.76
C LYS A 557 -11.49 50.71 -54.70
N SER A 558 -10.59 51.54 -55.20
CA SER A 558 -9.14 51.23 -55.23
C SER A 558 -8.52 50.99 -53.85
N ASN A 559 -9.05 51.62 -52.80
CA ASN A 559 -8.60 51.42 -51.42
C ASN A 559 -8.86 50.01 -50.86
N LEU A 560 -9.77 49.23 -51.46
CA LEU A 560 -9.98 47.83 -51.11
C LEU A 560 -8.88 46.91 -51.66
N VAL A 561 -8.09 47.39 -52.63
CA VAL A 561 -7.04 46.61 -53.29
C VAL A 561 -5.64 47.11 -52.91
N LYS A 562 -5.46 48.43 -52.80
CA LYS A 562 -4.17 49.06 -52.59
C LYS A 562 -3.41 48.50 -51.38
N GLY A 563 -2.20 48.00 -51.62
CA GLY A 563 -1.31 47.46 -50.59
C GLY A 563 -1.83 46.21 -49.88
N ARG A 564 -2.83 45.51 -50.44
CA ARG A 564 -3.37 44.25 -49.90
C ARG A 564 -2.90 43.05 -50.71
N ILE A 565 -2.99 41.88 -50.09
CA ILE A 565 -2.92 40.59 -50.78
C ILE A 565 -4.25 40.37 -51.49
N VAL A 566 -4.23 40.19 -52.81
CA VAL A 566 -5.42 39.87 -53.59
C VAL A 566 -5.39 38.41 -53.98
N LEU A 567 -6.39 37.65 -53.56
CA LEU A 567 -6.55 36.23 -53.88
C LEU A 567 -7.69 36.06 -54.88
N ILE A 568 -7.37 35.63 -56.10
CA ILE A 568 -8.34 35.40 -57.17
C ILE A 568 -8.65 33.90 -57.23
N GLY A 569 -9.93 33.52 -57.20
CA GLY A 569 -10.31 32.11 -57.30
C GLY A 569 -11.79 31.86 -57.53
N MET A 570 -12.12 30.59 -57.69
CA MET A 570 -13.50 30.15 -57.93
C MET A 570 -14.23 29.80 -56.64
N THR A 571 -15.53 30.08 -56.62
CA THR A 571 -16.42 29.81 -55.49
C THR A 571 -17.79 29.26 -55.91
N ASP A 572 -17.92 28.79 -57.15
CA ASP A 572 -19.14 28.13 -57.65
C ASP A 572 -19.30 26.71 -57.10
N GLN A 573 -20.40 26.05 -57.46
CA GLN A 573 -20.70 24.69 -56.98
C GLN A 573 -19.71 23.63 -57.45
N ASN A 574 -19.02 23.84 -58.59
CA ASN A 574 -18.00 22.92 -59.10
C ASN A 574 -16.60 23.21 -58.52
N ALA A 575 -16.43 24.33 -57.81
CA ALA A 575 -15.17 24.63 -57.14
C ALA A 575 -14.90 23.62 -56.02
N PRO A 576 -13.64 23.19 -55.82
CA PRO A 576 -13.31 22.28 -54.73
C PRO A 576 -13.71 22.86 -53.38
N LYS A 577 -14.49 22.08 -52.62
CA LYS A 577 -14.86 22.38 -51.23
C LYS A 577 -14.02 21.53 -50.29
N PHE A 578 -13.57 22.16 -49.22
CA PHE A 578 -12.77 21.51 -48.19
C PHE A 578 -13.61 21.39 -46.91
N LYS A 579 -13.71 20.17 -46.39
CA LYS A 579 -14.29 19.91 -45.08
C LYS A 579 -13.35 20.43 -44.01
N VAL A 580 -13.85 21.27 -43.12
CA VAL A 580 -13.10 21.89 -42.03
C VAL A 580 -13.79 21.58 -40.69
N PRO A 581 -13.12 21.80 -39.54
CA PRO A 581 -13.78 21.66 -38.25
C PRO A 581 -15.06 22.50 -38.16
N ASP A 582 -16.11 21.96 -37.53
CA ASP A 582 -17.36 22.69 -37.29
C ASP A 582 -17.17 23.70 -36.16
N ILE A 583 -16.69 24.90 -36.52
CA ILE A 583 -16.42 25.98 -35.58
C ILE A 583 -17.71 26.76 -35.34
N ASN A 584 -18.52 26.40 -34.34
CA ASN A 584 -19.74 27.13 -33.93
C ASN A 584 -20.70 27.51 -35.08
N LYS A 585 -20.84 26.67 -36.12
CA LYS A 585 -21.61 26.99 -37.33
C LYS A 585 -21.18 28.27 -38.06
N VAL A 586 -19.96 28.74 -37.82
CA VAL A 586 -19.35 29.86 -38.53
C VAL A 586 -19.16 29.51 -40.01
N PHE A 587 -18.77 28.26 -40.28
CA PHE A 587 -18.73 27.70 -41.62
C PHE A 587 -20.05 27.00 -41.91
N SER A 588 -20.79 27.47 -42.92
CA SER A 588 -22.03 26.85 -43.37
C SER A 588 -21.77 25.39 -43.76
N ASP A 589 -22.39 24.45 -43.04
CA ASP A 589 -22.29 22.99 -43.25
C ASP A 589 -20.89 22.38 -43.05
N GLY A 590 -19.96 23.10 -42.39
CA GLY A 590 -18.60 22.59 -42.12
C GLY A 590 -17.69 22.51 -43.35
N GLU A 591 -18.04 23.22 -44.43
CA GLU A 591 -17.26 23.27 -45.67
C GLU A 591 -16.88 24.71 -46.04
N ILE A 592 -15.68 24.90 -46.59
CA ILE A 592 -15.23 26.17 -47.15
C ILE A 592 -14.65 25.99 -48.54
N SER A 593 -14.69 27.04 -49.37
CA SER A 593 -14.08 27.01 -50.70
C SER A 593 -12.55 26.95 -50.62
N ALA A 594 -11.92 26.43 -51.67
CA ALA A 594 -10.45 26.43 -51.80
C ALA A 594 -9.82 27.81 -51.62
N LEU A 595 -10.47 28.85 -52.15
CA LEU A 595 -10.02 30.23 -52.01
C LEU A 595 -10.03 30.69 -50.54
N THR A 596 -11.12 30.37 -49.82
CA THR A 596 -11.28 30.73 -48.40
C THR A 596 -10.26 29.99 -47.53
N MET A 597 -9.97 28.73 -47.85
CA MET A 597 -8.93 27.96 -47.17
C MET A 597 -7.54 28.59 -47.32
N GLN A 598 -7.17 28.98 -48.54
CA GLN A 598 -5.91 29.69 -48.80
C GLN A 598 -5.83 31.04 -48.06
N ALA A 599 -6.95 31.74 -47.92
CA ALA A 599 -7.03 32.97 -47.14
C ALA A 599 -6.80 32.71 -45.63
N HIS A 600 -7.39 31.66 -45.06
CA HIS A 600 -7.12 31.27 -43.67
C HIS A 600 -5.64 30.89 -43.45
N MET A 601 -5.06 30.09 -44.34
CA MET A 601 -3.65 29.70 -44.29
C MET A 601 -2.72 30.91 -44.35
N THR A 602 -2.99 31.84 -45.28
CA THR A 602 -2.20 33.08 -45.46
C THR A 602 -2.35 33.99 -44.24
N SER A 603 -3.59 34.21 -43.79
CA SER A 603 -3.91 35.02 -42.60
C SER A 603 -3.21 34.50 -41.36
N GLN A 604 -3.13 33.17 -41.16
CA GLN A 604 -2.43 32.58 -40.03
C GLN A 604 -0.94 32.97 -40.02
N ILE A 605 -0.25 32.89 -41.17
CA ILE A 605 1.18 33.24 -41.26
C ILE A 605 1.36 34.73 -40.95
N LEU A 606 0.59 35.61 -41.61
CA LEU A 606 0.66 37.06 -41.37
C LEU A 606 0.37 37.43 -39.93
N SER A 607 -0.73 36.89 -39.38
CA SER A 607 -1.15 37.21 -38.02
C SER A 607 -0.16 36.71 -36.97
N THR A 608 0.52 35.61 -37.25
CA THR A 608 1.58 35.10 -36.36
C THR A 608 2.76 36.07 -36.32
N VAL A 609 3.18 36.58 -37.48
CA VAL A 609 4.37 37.41 -37.61
C VAL A 609 4.09 38.85 -37.16
N ILE A 610 2.99 39.44 -37.60
CA ILE A 610 2.64 40.85 -37.40
C ILE A 610 1.84 41.05 -36.11
N ASP A 611 0.81 40.21 -35.89
CA ASP A 611 -0.15 40.39 -34.79
C ASP A 611 0.20 39.55 -33.55
N HIS A 612 1.35 38.84 -33.58
CA HIS A 612 1.79 37.89 -32.56
C HIS A 612 0.74 36.82 -32.21
N ARG A 613 -0.09 36.43 -33.20
CA ARG A 613 -1.07 35.35 -33.05
C ARG A 613 -0.35 34.02 -32.75
N ILE A 614 -0.88 33.29 -31.79
CA ILE A 614 -0.30 32.03 -31.32
C ILE A 614 -0.32 30.95 -32.42
N LEU A 615 0.84 30.31 -32.65
CA LEU A 615 0.95 29.08 -33.42
C LEU A 615 0.57 27.87 -32.59
N LEU A 616 -0.24 27.00 -33.17
CA LEU A 616 -0.62 25.74 -32.54
C LEU A 616 0.48 24.70 -32.71
N SER A 617 0.81 24.02 -31.62
CA SER A 617 1.84 22.99 -31.55
C SER A 617 1.41 21.86 -30.62
N VAL A 618 2.16 20.76 -30.67
CA VAL A 618 1.97 19.59 -29.80
C VAL A 618 3.16 19.45 -28.86
N TRP A 619 2.93 18.85 -27.70
CA TRP A 619 4.00 18.56 -26.75
C TRP A 619 4.92 17.44 -27.24
N THR A 620 6.09 17.33 -26.60
CA THR A 620 6.98 16.19 -26.83
C THR A 620 6.34 14.92 -26.29
N GLN A 621 6.68 13.76 -26.87
CA GLN A 621 6.14 12.47 -26.47
C GLN A 621 6.32 12.20 -24.96
N TRP A 622 7.47 12.57 -24.38
CA TRP A 622 7.72 12.37 -22.95
C TRP A 622 6.85 13.25 -22.06
N SER A 623 6.62 14.50 -22.46
CA SER A 623 5.72 15.42 -21.76
C SER A 623 4.28 14.91 -21.78
N GLU A 624 3.83 14.37 -22.93
CA GLU A 624 2.50 13.75 -23.06
C GLU A 624 2.37 12.49 -22.19
N ILE A 625 3.39 11.63 -22.18
CA ILE A 625 3.41 10.43 -21.33
C ILE A 625 3.33 10.83 -19.84
N ALA A 626 4.15 11.79 -19.41
CA ALA A 626 4.14 12.27 -18.03
C ALA A 626 2.77 12.85 -17.65
N TRP A 627 2.12 13.59 -18.56
CA TRP A 627 0.78 14.11 -18.38
C TRP A 627 -0.26 13.00 -18.16
N ILE A 628 -0.28 11.98 -19.03
CA ILE A 628 -1.20 10.83 -18.92
C ILE A 628 -0.94 10.07 -17.61
N HIS A 629 0.33 9.85 -17.24
CA HIS A 629 0.71 9.22 -15.98
C HIS A 629 0.21 10.00 -14.76
N GLY A 630 0.33 11.33 -14.76
CA GLY A 630 -0.15 12.17 -13.66
C GLY A 630 -1.64 11.98 -13.39
N TRP A 631 -2.45 11.96 -14.44
CA TRP A 631 -3.90 11.73 -14.33
C TRP A 631 -4.26 10.29 -13.93
N SER A 632 -3.50 9.29 -14.40
CA SER A 632 -3.63 7.91 -13.92
C SER A 632 -3.30 7.76 -12.43
N ILE A 633 -2.30 8.48 -11.91
CA ILE A 633 -1.95 8.48 -10.48
C ILE A 633 -3.11 9.08 -9.67
N LEU A 634 -3.66 10.21 -10.12
CA LEU A 634 -4.83 10.84 -9.46
C LEU A 634 -6.03 9.87 -9.41
N GLY A 635 -6.24 9.08 -10.45
CA GLY A 635 -7.28 8.03 -10.45
C GLY A 635 -7.05 6.96 -9.37
N SER A 636 -5.81 6.46 -9.23
CA SER A 636 -5.47 5.53 -8.15
C SER A 636 -5.63 6.15 -6.75
N LEU A 637 -5.27 7.43 -6.57
CA LEU A 637 -5.43 8.15 -5.31
C LEU A 637 -6.91 8.31 -4.93
N LEU A 638 -7.78 8.64 -5.90
CA LEU A 638 -9.24 8.68 -5.70
C LEU A 638 -9.78 7.34 -5.19
N ALA A 639 -9.37 6.22 -5.80
CA ALA A 639 -9.80 4.88 -5.39
C ALA A 639 -9.34 4.49 -3.98
N TRP A 640 -8.19 4.99 -3.54
CA TRP A 640 -7.75 4.81 -2.15
C TRP A 640 -8.58 5.64 -1.16
N HIS A 641 -8.85 6.90 -1.49
CA HIS A 641 -9.55 7.82 -0.61
C HIS A 641 -11.01 7.42 -0.42
N PHE A 642 -11.74 7.23 -1.51
CA PHE A 642 -13.19 6.98 -1.46
C PHE A 642 -13.53 5.50 -1.28
N ARG A 643 -14.64 5.22 -0.59
CA ARG A 643 -15.10 3.85 -0.30
C ARG A 643 -16.42 3.51 -0.99
N SER A 644 -17.21 4.52 -1.36
CA SER A 644 -18.47 4.37 -2.08
C SER A 644 -18.30 4.53 -3.60
N TRP A 645 -19.09 3.78 -4.37
CA TRP A 645 -19.17 3.94 -5.83
C TRP A 645 -19.67 5.34 -6.23
N LEU A 646 -20.57 5.93 -5.44
CA LEU A 646 -21.13 7.25 -5.72
C LEU A 646 -20.08 8.36 -5.53
N GLU A 647 -19.33 8.31 -4.44
CA GLU A 647 -18.24 9.25 -4.16
C GLU A 647 -17.15 9.16 -5.24
N LEU A 648 -16.80 7.92 -5.63
CA LEU A 648 -15.81 7.70 -6.69
C LEU A 648 -16.30 8.29 -8.03
N TYR A 649 -17.57 8.07 -8.39
CA TYR A 649 -18.15 8.63 -9.60
C TYR A 649 -18.11 10.16 -9.59
N ILE A 650 -18.52 10.80 -8.50
CA ILE A 650 -18.48 12.26 -8.35
C ILE A 650 -17.04 12.78 -8.46
N GLY A 651 -16.08 12.09 -7.82
CA GLY A 651 -14.66 12.44 -7.88
C GLY A 651 -14.08 12.33 -9.29
N ILE A 652 -14.38 11.24 -10.00
CA ILE A 652 -13.97 11.03 -11.41
C ILE A 652 -14.53 12.15 -12.29
N CYS A 653 -15.84 12.41 -12.21
CA CYS A 653 -16.49 13.47 -13.00
C CYS A 653 -15.85 14.84 -12.74
N SER A 654 -15.58 15.16 -11.46
CA SER A 654 -14.94 16.41 -11.07
C SER A 654 -13.53 16.54 -11.66
N LEU A 655 -12.71 15.49 -11.57
CA LEU A 655 -11.36 15.51 -12.14
C LEU A 655 -11.37 15.55 -13.67
N ILE A 656 -12.32 14.90 -14.35
CA ILE A 656 -12.47 15.00 -15.81
C ILE A 656 -12.84 16.43 -16.22
N SER A 657 -13.73 17.10 -15.49
CA SER A 657 -14.05 18.51 -15.74
C SER A 657 -12.82 19.40 -15.57
N ILE A 658 -12.02 19.18 -14.52
CA ILE A 658 -10.77 19.92 -14.30
C ILE A 658 -9.78 19.65 -15.44
N LEU A 659 -9.60 18.39 -15.83
CA LEU A 659 -8.75 18.00 -16.96
C LEU A 659 -9.19 18.70 -18.24
N TYR A 660 -10.49 18.73 -18.55
CA TYR A 660 -11.02 19.40 -19.74
C TYR A 660 -10.69 20.90 -19.74
N ILE A 661 -10.93 21.58 -18.61
CA ILE A 661 -10.64 23.02 -18.45
C ILE A 661 -9.14 23.29 -18.59
N LEU A 662 -8.29 22.48 -17.96
CA LEU A 662 -6.84 22.63 -18.06
C LEU A 662 -6.34 22.40 -19.50
N CYS A 663 -6.86 21.39 -20.18
CA CYS A 663 -6.55 21.15 -21.60
C CYS A 663 -6.96 22.35 -22.46
N TYR A 664 -8.12 22.95 -22.23
CA TYR A 664 -8.56 24.14 -22.96
C TYR A 664 -7.70 25.39 -22.67
N ILE A 665 -7.29 25.59 -21.41
CA ILE A 665 -6.38 26.69 -21.03
C ILE A 665 -5.02 26.52 -21.73
N ILE A 666 -4.44 25.33 -21.69
CA ILE A 666 -3.16 25.02 -22.33
C ILE A 666 -3.27 25.14 -23.86
N PHE A 667 -4.41 24.74 -24.44
CA PHE A 667 -4.71 24.94 -25.85
C PHE A 667 -4.80 26.41 -26.26
N SER A 668 -5.37 27.25 -25.39
CA SER A 668 -5.44 28.70 -25.59
C SER A 668 -4.06 29.36 -25.57
N GLN A 669 -3.05 28.70 -24.99
CA GLN A 669 -1.64 29.09 -25.02
C GLN A 669 -0.86 28.49 -26.21
N GLY A 670 -1.51 27.74 -27.10
CA GLY A 670 -0.90 27.21 -28.32
C GLY A 670 -0.46 25.76 -28.25
N PHE A 671 -0.80 25.03 -27.18
CA PHE A 671 -0.39 23.64 -27.00
C PHE A 671 -1.57 22.69 -26.97
N LEU A 672 -1.59 21.77 -27.91
CA LEU A 672 -2.55 20.69 -27.95
C LEU A 672 -1.98 19.49 -27.18
N ILE A 673 -2.68 19.11 -26.12
CA ILE A 673 -2.26 18.07 -25.17
C ILE A 673 -3.32 16.96 -25.06
N PRO A 674 -2.94 15.75 -24.64
CA PRO A 674 -3.82 14.60 -24.76
C PRO A 674 -4.91 14.57 -23.68
N LEU A 675 -6.12 15.01 -24.03
CA LEU A 675 -7.31 14.97 -23.17
C LEU A 675 -7.78 13.53 -22.94
N LEU A 676 -8.01 12.79 -24.01
CA LEU A 676 -8.74 11.53 -23.95
C LEU A 676 -7.99 10.36 -23.32
N PRO A 677 -6.71 10.07 -23.66
CA PRO A 677 -5.97 9.03 -22.95
C PRO A 677 -5.75 9.39 -21.47
N SER A 678 -5.67 10.67 -21.11
CA SER A 678 -5.58 11.10 -19.70
C SER A 678 -6.88 10.80 -18.95
N ALA A 679 -8.03 11.07 -19.56
CA ALA A 679 -9.34 10.72 -19.01
C ALA A 679 -9.52 9.19 -18.89
N LEU A 680 -9.12 8.42 -19.91
CA LEU A 680 -9.15 6.96 -19.87
C LEU A 680 -8.24 6.40 -18.77
N GLY A 681 -7.01 6.90 -18.67
CA GLY A 681 -6.07 6.53 -17.59
C GLY A 681 -6.68 6.77 -16.21
N LEU A 682 -7.25 7.95 -15.99
CA LEU A 682 -7.94 8.31 -14.75
C LEU A 682 -9.10 7.37 -14.42
N ILE A 683 -10.02 7.14 -15.37
CA ILE A 683 -11.19 6.29 -15.17
C ILE A 683 -10.76 4.85 -14.90
N SER A 684 -9.92 4.28 -15.75
CA SER A 684 -9.50 2.88 -15.67
C SER A 684 -8.73 2.57 -14.40
N THR A 685 -7.81 3.44 -13.98
CA THR A 685 -7.05 3.26 -12.74
C THR A 685 -7.90 3.46 -11.49
N SER A 686 -8.88 4.37 -11.52
CA SER A 686 -9.85 4.55 -10.45
C SER A 686 -10.69 3.29 -10.24
N LEU A 687 -11.24 2.73 -11.33
CA LEU A 687 -12.05 1.52 -11.30
C LEU A 687 -11.24 0.29 -10.85
N ALA A 688 -10.04 0.11 -11.42
CA ALA A 688 -9.16 -1.00 -11.05
C ALA A 688 -8.73 -0.93 -9.58
N GLY A 689 -8.40 0.27 -9.07
CA GLY A 689 -8.07 0.49 -7.68
C GLY A 689 -9.20 0.08 -6.73
N LEU A 690 -10.45 0.43 -7.06
CA LEU A 690 -11.61 0.04 -6.26
C LEU A 690 -11.87 -1.47 -6.28
N LEU A 691 -11.73 -2.12 -7.45
CA LEU A 691 -11.89 -3.57 -7.59
C LEU A 691 -10.85 -4.33 -6.77
N LEU A 692 -9.57 -3.92 -6.83
CA LEU A 692 -8.48 -4.51 -6.04
C LEU A 692 -8.71 -4.32 -4.53
N LYS A 693 -9.19 -3.13 -4.11
CA LYS A 693 -9.56 -2.85 -2.72
C LYS A 693 -10.69 -3.76 -2.23
N ASN A 694 -11.73 -3.97 -3.04
CA ASN A 694 -12.86 -4.84 -2.69
C ASN A 694 -12.48 -6.33 -2.67
N SER A 695 -11.67 -6.79 -3.63
CA SER A 695 -11.18 -8.18 -3.68
C SER A 695 -10.32 -8.52 -2.46
N THR A 696 -9.38 -7.64 -2.10
CA THR A 696 -8.53 -7.83 -0.92
C THR A 696 -9.31 -7.76 0.39
N ASN A 697 -10.39 -6.97 0.48
CA ASN A 697 -11.29 -6.99 1.64
C ASN A 697 -12.03 -8.33 1.78
N LYS A 698 -12.51 -8.92 0.67
CA LYS A 698 -13.13 -10.26 0.68
C LYS A 698 -12.14 -11.36 1.08
N ALA A 699 -10.91 -11.31 0.59
CA ALA A 699 -9.86 -12.29 0.92
C ALA A 699 -9.47 -12.24 2.41
N VAL A 700 -9.35 -11.04 2.99
CA VAL A 700 -9.07 -10.87 4.43
C VAL A 700 -10.23 -11.41 5.28
N ASN A 701 -11.47 -11.06 4.94
CA ASN A 701 -12.66 -11.56 5.67
C ASN A 701 -12.79 -13.10 5.58
N PHE A 702 -12.45 -13.70 4.43
CA PHE A 702 -12.43 -15.15 4.28
C PHE A 702 -11.34 -15.81 5.15
N SER A 703 -10.13 -15.23 5.21
CA SER A 703 -9.06 -15.75 6.06
C SER A 703 -9.38 -15.66 7.56
N SER A 704 -10.11 -14.63 8.01
CA SER A 704 -10.59 -14.55 9.40
C SER A 704 -11.70 -15.54 9.74
N LEU A 705 -12.51 -15.95 8.75
CA LEU A 705 -13.56 -16.96 8.91
C LEU A 705 -13.01 -18.40 8.94
N VAL A 706 -11.89 -18.66 8.27
CA VAL A 706 -11.24 -19.99 8.21
C VAL A 706 -10.36 -20.25 9.44
N ILE A 707 -9.78 -19.20 10.04
CA ILE A 707 -8.90 -19.33 11.23
C ILE A 707 -9.72 -19.27 12.55
N GLY A 708 -11.00 -18.89 12.48
CA GLY A 708 -11.92 -18.88 13.62
C GLY A 708 -12.73 -20.17 13.82
N LYS A 709 -12.34 -21.28 13.19
CA LYS A 709 -12.94 -22.62 13.37
C LYS A 709 -11.93 -23.61 13.92
#